data_AF-A0AAU6WRY4-F1
#
_entry.id   AF-A0AAU6WRY4-F1
#
_cell.length_a   1.000
_cell.length_b   1.000
_cell.length_c   1.000
_cell.angle_alpha   90.00
_cell.angle_beta   90.00
_cell.angle_gamma   90.00
#
_symmetry.space_group_name_H-M   'P 1'
#
loop_
_entity.id
_entity.type
_entity.pdbx_description
1 polymer ?
#
loop_
_entity_poly.entity_id
_entity_poly.type
_entity_poly.pdbx_seq_one_letter_code
_entity_poly.pdbx_strand_id
1 'polypeptide(L)'
;MQVFRKYVEPIRLRGAIYFMALDQLAGAQRGLDLKSDANWNFFQVFMNSKSRKESAFVSMKLSDTASFNNIMKRAGTSQEKNMAYFLLGYEDFNNPIPTMEKMFEIDPDSEILKVMAVRSINELERSYLPIYYYHNEDGNTSAQNATADKNSDQGKNTAAEPKKEELSFWQKIVRFFKNLFSSKKDKTSTESKADQSDDELLDNPNRIPVFSKNTYWYDDKTKDFLDDLEKFTYKVKEESKDEYWQIADAYLKFLKKDYKASTEILNEITTTNPEYQEQIKRMKILNDIVSQPKIDAAYEDHLMNDYAEYFVDKPEVKKDSTDTADDYYGTVPSTKDFLKDVLANRYFLQGEDGKSFLMNNKLSDLQYNPNSSLVKSVEDFYKKPDKTKFEEQIIAKNIDDVGNIDAFFAVIYGDRAMRQADFEKAKAYYAKAQGFKGIPRTDWNYDAKKLMPTQYPAAAYNGFNNISDLVFGYNVWESFQSTAEESMKKEDYTPFPFIKPTMNKLQLADALLQLKRIGSGKDAKAAAANQLIGNLLYNTSILGYYRQLFVMDIDNTNGGKYDFWSTDRKNPYQYYYKNFTDQSYIEPDNFDLAISYYKKAFDLFADREQKARTLFQMASAEQGKYYQYEAKNPSKIDYSDPQYSEKSDAYQKQLDQIKNQKYRTYFALLKNQYANTETAKELMGSCSYFGYFMR
;
A
#
# COMPACT_ATOMS: atom_id res chain seq x y z
N MET A 1 -33.86 45.18 -7.16
CA MET A 1 -33.37 46.33 -6.36
C MET A 1 -34.49 47.18 -5.77
N GLN A 2 -35.39 47.78 -6.56
CA GLN A 2 -36.46 48.66 -6.07
C GLN A 2 -37.41 47.97 -5.06
N VAL A 3 -37.73 46.70 -5.27
CA VAL A 3 -38.57 45.89 -4.37
C VAL A 3 -37.94 45.74 -2.98
N PHE A 4 -36.65 45.44 -2.89
CA PHE A 4 -35.94 45.30 -1.61
C PHE A 4 -35.94 46.62 -0.82
N ARG A 5 -35.59 47.74 -1.48
CA ARG A 5 -35.57 49.07 -0.84
C ARG A 5 -36.95 49.53 -0.38
N LYS A 6 -38.01 49.20 -1.15
CA LYS A 6 -39.38 49.62 -0.84
C LYS A 6 -40.01 48.79 0.29
N TYR A 7 -39.78 47.48 0.31
CA TYR A 7 -40.55 46.58 1.17
C TYR A 7 -39.73 45.87 2.26
N VAL A 8 -38.42 45.69 2.09
CA VAL A 8 -37.60 44.89 3.01
C VAL A 8 -36.74 45.78 3.91
N GLU A 9 -36.01 46.74 3.31
CA GLU A 9 -35.12 47.65 4.04
C GLU A 9 -35.81 48.47 5.15
N PRO A 10 -37.04 49.00 4.96
CA PRO A 10 -37.70 49.81 6.00
C PRO A 10 -38.12 49.02 7.25
N ILE A 11 -38.18 47.68 7.17
CA ILE A 11 -38.59 46.82 8.30
C ILE A 11 -37.54 46.86 9.43
N ARG A 12 -36.27 47.14 9.11
CA ARG A 12 -35.14 47.22 10.06
C ARG A 12 -34.87 45.96 10.90
N LEU A 13 -35.60 44.87 10.68
CA LEU A 13 -35.37 43.56 11.30
C LEU A 13 -34.48 42.71 10.41
N ARG A 14 -33.28 42.35 10.91
CA ARG A 14 -32.30 41.51 10.19
C ARG A 14 -32.47 40.03 10.54
N GLY A 15 -33.64 39.48 10.26
CA GLY A 15 -33.94 38.05 10.45
C GLY A 15 -33.66 37.20 9.20
N ALA A 16 -34.03 35.91 9.23
CA ALA A 16 -33.80 34.99 8.11
C ALA A 16 -34.38 35.49 6.77
N ILE A 17 -35.60 36.04 6.78
CA ILE A 17 -36.27 36.58 5.58
C ILE A 17 -35.48 37.74 4.98
N TYR A 18 -34.90 38.60 5.83
CA TYR A 18 -34.07 39.72 5.37
C TYR A 18 -32.86 39.22 4.59
N PHE A 19 -32.13 38.25 5.15
CA PHE A 19 -30.93 37.73 4.48
C PHE A 19 -31.24 36.90 3.23
N MET A 20 -32.39 36.21 3.16
CA MET A 20 -32.84 35.60 1.89
C MET A 20 -33.15 36.65 0.82
N ALA A 21 -33.78 37.76 1.19
CA ALA A 21 -34.06 38.85 0.26
C ALA A 21 -32.76 39.60 -0.14
N LEU A 22 -31.80 39.71 0.78
CA LEU A 22 -30.49 40.33 0.54
C LEU A 22 -29.65 39.48 -0.42
N ASP A 23 -29.71 38.15 -0.32
CA ASP A 23 -29.08 37.20 -1.23
C ASP A 23 -29.59 37.37 -2.68
N GLN A 24 -30.91 37.47 -2.85
CA GLN A 24 -31.53 37.76 -4.15
C GLN A 24 -31.17 39.16 -4.67
N LEU A 25 -31.07 40.16 -3.78
CA LEU A 25 -30.59 41.49 -4.16
C LEU A 25 -29.14 41.44 -4.67
N ALA A 26 -28.26 40.71 -3.98
CA ALA A 26 -26.86 40.56 -4.34
C ALA A 26 -26.72 39.86 -5.71
N GLY A 27 -27.52 38.82 -5.98
CA GLY A 27 -27.59 38.18 -7.29
C GLY A 27 -28.03 39.13 -8.40
N ALA A 28 -29.06 39.94 -8.16
CA ALA A 28 -29.50 40.96 -9.12
C ALA A 28 -28.44 42.05 -9.36
N GLN A 29 -27.72 42.48 -8.32
CA GLN A 29 -26.62 43.43 -8.44
C GLN A 29 -25.47 42.85 -9.27
N ARG A 30 -25.15 41.56 -9.09
CA ARG A 30 -24.15 40.86 -9.89
C ARG A 30 -24.52 40.87 -11.37
N GLY A 31 -25.78 40.56 -11.70
CA GLY A 31 -26.27 40.57 -13.08
C GLY A 31 -26.27 41.94 -13.75
N LEU A 32 -26.26 43.02 -12.95
CA LEU A 32 -26.19 44.41 -13.41
C LEU A 32 -24.77 44.99 -13.38
N ASP A 33 -23.75 44.14 -13.25
CA ASP A 33 -22.34 44.52 -13.17
C ASP A 33 -21.97 45.40 -11.95
N LEU A 34 -22.84 45.48 -10.94
CA LEU A 34 -22.59 46.17 -9.67
C LEU A 34 -21.78 45.29 -8.71
N LYS A 35 -20.59 44.84 -9.16
CA LYS A 35 -19.80 43.77 -8.52
C LYS A 35 -19.43 44.07 -7.06
N SER A 36 -19.06 45.31 -6.76
CA SER A 36 -18.68 45.73 -5.40
C SER A 36 -19.84 45.62 -4.41
N ASP A 37 -21.04 46.06 -4.80
CA ASP A 37 -22.23 45.97 -3.95
C ASP A 37 -22.75 44.53 -3.84
N ALA A 38 -22.66 43.76 -4.93
CA ALA A 38 -23.00 42.35 -4.92
C ALA A 38 -22.10 41.57 -3.95
N ASN A 39 -20.78 41.73 -4.03
CA ASN A 39 -19.82 41.08 -3.12
C ASN A 39 -20.07 41.48 -1.67
N TRP A 40 -20.31 42.76 -1.38
CA TRP A 40 -20.64 43.21 -0.02
C TRP A 40 -21.92 42.57 0.52
N ASN A 41 -22.97 42.49 -0.29
CA ASN A 41 -24.23 41.90 0.16
C ASN A 41 -24.14 40.38 0.30
N PHE A 42 -23.45 39.67 -0.60
CA PHE A 42 -23.16 38.25 -0.41
C PHE A 42 -22.31 37.99 0.84
N PHE A 43 -21.32 38.83 1.12
CA PHE A 43 -20.52 38.77 2.34
C PHE A 43 -21.38 38.91 3.61
N GLN A 44 -22.31 39.87 3.63
CA GLN A 44 -23.24 40.06 4.75
C GLN A 44 -24.21 38.87 4.90
N VAL A 45 -24.65 38.24 3.80
CA VAL A 45 -25.46 37.01 3.84
C VAL A 45 -24.64 35.84 4.38
N PHE A 46 -23.39 35.67 3.91
CA PHE A 46 -22.48 34.62 4.37
C PHE A 46 -22.24 34.69 5.88
N MET A 47 -22.02 35.90 6.42
CA MET A 47 -21.80 36.10 7.84
C MET A 47 -23.02 35.77 8.71
N ASN A 48 -24.22 36.11 8.25
CA ASN A 48 -25.39 36.20 9.13
C ASN A 48 -26.48 35.16 8.83
N SER A 49 -26.37 34.38 7.77
CA SER A 49 -27.37 33.37 7.38
C SER A 49 -26.81 31.96 7.41
N LYS A 50 -27.42 31.08 8.22
CA LYS A 50 -27.06 29.65 8.25
C LYS A 50 -27.47 28.93 6.96
N SER A 51 -28.68 29.15 6.45
CA SER A 51 -29.24 28.43 5.30
C SER A 51 -28.81 28.95 3.92
N ARG A 52 -28.23 30.16 3.86
CA ARG A 52 -27.74 30.75 2.60
C ARG A 52 -26.22 30.87 2.53
N LYS A 53 -25.50 30.37 3.54
CA LYS A 53 -24.04 30.52 3.66
C LYS A 53 -23.30 29.97 2.44
N GLU A 54 -23.58 28.73 2.04
CA GLU A 54 -22.94 28.08 0.88
C GLU A 54 -23.26 28.81 -0.43
N SER A 55 -24.55 29.12 -0.66
CA SER A 55 -24.98 29.83 -1.87
C SER A 55 -24.34 31.22 -1.98
N ALA A 56 -24.24 31.94 -0.87
CA ALA A 56 -23.58 33.24 -0.82
C ALA A 56 -22.07 33.12 -1.06
N PHE A 57 -21.41 32.10 -0.49
CA PHE A 57 -19.99 31.82 -0.71
C PHE A 57 -19.68 31.58 -2.19
N VAL A 58 -20.41 30.66 -2.84
CA VAL A 58 -20.23 30.34 -4.27
C VAL A 58 -20.53 31.54 -5.18
N SER A 59 -21.47 32.41 -4.78
CA SER A 59 -21.88 33.58 -5.57
C SER A 59 -20.96 34.79 -5.37
N MET A 60 -20.23 34.83 -4.26
CA MET A 60 -19.19 35.80 -3.99
C MET A 60 -17.99 35.51 -4.90
N LYS A 61 -17.42 36.56 -5.51
CA LYS A 61 -16.29 36.43 -6.43
C LYS A 61 -15.20 37.37 -5.93
N LEU A 62 -14.28 36.84 -5.14
CA LEU A 62 -13.13 37.57 -4.57
C LEU A 62 -11.87 37.39 -5.42
N SER A 63 -12.03 37.31 -6.74
CA SER A 63 -10.98 36.97 -7.70
C SER A 63 -9.87 38.03 -7.87
N ASP A 64 -9.91 39.14 -7.12
CA ASP A 64 -8.91 40.21 -7.20
C ASP A 64 -8.77 41.00 -5.89
N THR A 65 -7.59 41.62 -5.72
CA THR A 65 -7.24 42.44 -4.55
C THR A 65 -8.20 43.63 -4.36
N ALA A 66 -8.78 44.17 -5.45
CA ALA A 66 -9.68 45.31 -5.38
C ALA A 66 -11.01 44.95 -4.70
N SER A 67 -11.51 43.75 -4.95
CA SER A 67 -12.73 43.20 -4.37
C SER A 67 -12.56 42.96 -2.87
N PHE A 68 -11.43 42.40 -2.45
CA PHE A 68 -11.08 42.25 -1.03
C PHE A 68 -10.98 43.61 -0.33
N ASN A 69 -10.22 44.56 -0.89
CA ASN A 69 -10.06 45.90 -0.34
C ASN A 69 -11.40 46.64 -0.18
N ASN A 70 -12.35 46.39 -1.08
CA ASN A 70 -13.69 46.96 -1.00
C ASN A 70 -14.49 46.44 0.21
N ILE A 71 -14.44 45.13 0.46
CA ILE A 71 -15.05 44.54 1.67
C ILE A 71 -14.36 45.10 2.91
N MET A 72 -13.03 45.13 2.93
CA MET A 72 -12.28 45.65 4.07
C MET A 72 -12.58 47.11 4.38
N LYS A 73 -12.77 47.96 3.36
CA LYS A 73 -13.17 49.36 3.54
C LYS A 73 -14.56 49.52 4.15
N ARG A 74 -15.47 48.58 3.87
CA ARG A 74 -16.87 48.59 4.36
C ARG A 74 -17.03 47.89 5.71
N ALA A 75 -16.13 46.97 6.06
CA ALA A 75 -16.11 46.25 7.33
C ALA A 75 -15.84 47.22 8.50
N GLY A 76 -16.86 47.41 9.34
CA GLY A 76 -16.83 48.34 10.47
C GLY A 76 -16.42 47.68 11.79
N THR A 77 -16.64 46.37 11.92
CA THR A 77 -16.36 45.62 13.16
C THR A 77 -15.17 44.69 13.02
N SER A 78 -14.50 44.35 14.12
CA SER A 78 -13.42 43.34 14.13
C SER A 78 -13.90 42.00 13.56
N GLN A 79 -15.13 41.59 13.86
CA GLN A 79 -15.75 40.38 13.33
C GLN A 79 -15.88 40.40 11.79
N GLU A 80 -16.31 41.52 11.20
CA GLU A 80 -16.39 41.65 9.75
C GLU A 80 -15.00 41.63 9.10
N LYS A 81 -14.03 42.30 9.70
CA LYS A 81 -12.65 42.33 9.18
C LYS A 81 -12.01 40.93 9.22
N ASN A 82 -12.16 40.21 10.34
CA ASN A 82 -11.66 38.84 10.46
C ASN A 82 -12.36 37.86 9.52
N MET A 83 -13.66 38.01 9.30
CA MET A 83 -14.35 37.18 8.31
C MET A 83 -13.85 37.45 6.88
N ALA A 84 -13.54 38.70 6.54
CA ALA A 84 -12.97 39.02 5.24
C ALA A 84 -11.61 38.34 5.04
N TYR A 85 -10.71 38.41 6.04
CA TYR A 85 -9.42 37.70 6.00
C TYR A 85 -9.59 36.18 5.96
N PHE A 86 -10.53 35.60 6.71
CA PHE A 86 -10.84 34.17 6.62
C PHE A 86 -11.21 33.75 5.19
N LEU A 87 -12.06 34.52 4.51
CA LEU A 87 -12.44 34.23 3.12
C LEU A 87 -11.25 34.32 2.15
N LEU A 88 -10.34 35.26 2.38
CA LEU A 88 -9.10 35.37 1.60
C LEU A 88 -8.19 34.15 1.84
N GLY A 89 -8.00 33.75 3.09
CA GLY A 89 -7.20 32.57 3.46
C GLY A 89 -7.81 31.23 3.05
N TYR A 90 -9.11 31.19 2.74
CA TYR A 90 -9.80 29.98 2.30
C TYR A 90 -9.56 29.64 0.82
N GLU A 91 -9.40 30.66 -0.05
CA GLU A 91 -9.25 30.48 -1.51
C GLU A 91 -7.81 30.10 -1.91
N ASP A 92 -6.80 30.50 -1.14
CA ASP A 92 -5.39 30.22 -1.40
C ASP A 92 -4.96 28.92 -0.69
N PHE A 93 -4.74 27.84 -1.46
CA PHE A 93 -4.14 26.57 -1.00
C PHE A 93 -2.63 26.72 -0.62
N ASN A 94 -2.26 27.78 0.09
CA ASN A 94 -0.91 28.11 0.51
C ASN A 94 -0.81 28.21 2.05
N ASN A 95 0.41 28.45 2.56
CA ASN A 95 0.67 28.69 3.98
C ASN A 95 -0.35 29.70 4.58
N PRO A 96 -1.22 29.29 5.52
CA PRO A 96 -2.31 30.10 6.06
C PRO A 96 -1.84 31.16 7.08
N ILE A 97 -0.61 31.04 7.58
CA ILE A 97 -0.06 31.84 8.68
C ILE A 97 -0.08 33.35 8.42
N PRO A 98 0.30 33.88 7.25
CA PRO A 98 0.26 35.33 7.01
C PRO A 98 -1.14 35.94 7.16
N THR A 99 -2.18 35.19 6.79
CA THR A 99 -3.57 35.62 6.94
C THR A 99 -4.01 35.54 8.41
N MET A 100 -3.61 34.47 9.11
CA MET A 100 -3.89 34.31 10.54
C MET A 100 -3.24 35.41 11.39
N GLU A 101 -2.02 35.85 11.06
CA GLU A 101 -1.35 36.99 11.70
C GLU A 101 -2.16 38.28 11.57
N LYS A 102 -2.76 38.53 10.39
CA LYS A 102 -3.65 39.69 10.20
C LYS A 102 -4.93 39.59 11.02
N MET A 103 -5.49 38.39 11.13
CA MET A 103 -6.69 38.15 11.93
C MET A 103 -6.42 38.33 13.43
N PHE A 104 -5.26 37.85 13.88
CA PHE A 104 -4.78 38.02 15.25
C PHE A 104 -4.57 39.50 15.62
N GLU A 105 -3.95 40.29 14.74
CA GLU A 105 -3.79 41.75 14.93
C GLU A 105 -5.12 42.49 15.12
N ILE A 106 -6.22 41.97 14.58
CA ILE A 106 -7.56 42.58 14.65
C ILE A 106 -8.30 42.19 15.94
N ASP A 107 -8.30 40.91 16.25
CA ASP A 107 -8.98 40.33 17.41
C ASP A 107 -8.40 38.94 17.72
N PRO A 108 -7.56 38.81 18.76
CA PRO A 108 -6.90 37.55 19.10
C PRO A 108 -7.87 36.48 19.63
N ASP A 109 -9.03 36.88 20.14
CA ASP A 109 -10.07 35.98 20.68
C ASP A 109 -11.15 35.64 19.62
N SER A 110 -10.87 35.91 18.35
CA SER A 110 -11.86 35.73 17.29
C SER A 110 -12.18 34.27 17.02
N GLU A 111 -13.46 33.89 17.13
CA GLU A 111 -13.94 32.53 16.81
C GLU A 111 -13.52 32.06 15.40
N ILE A 112 -13.54 32.95 14.41
CA ILE A 112 -13.20 32.58 13.03
C ILE A 112 -11.68 32.36 12.84
N LEU A 113 -10.84 32.94 13.70
CA LEU A 113 -9.41 32.64 13.74
C LEU A 113 -9.17 31.21 14.23
N LYS A 114 -9.93 30.75 15.24
CA LYS A 114 -9.89 29.34 15.68
C LYS A 114 -10.30 28.38 14.57
N VAL A 115 -11.34 28.71 13.80
CA VAL A 115 -11.75 27.90 12.62
C VAL A 115 -10.63 27.80 11.59
N MET A 116 -9.92 28.90 11.32
CA MET A 116 -8.77 28.87 10.41
C MET A 116 -7.63 27.99 10.96
N ALA A 117 -7.33 28.10 12.27
CA ALA A 117 -6.33 27.27 12.92
C ALA A 117 -6.66 25.77 12.85
N VAL A 118 -7.91 25.37 13.12
CA VAL A 118 -8.35 23.97 12.99
C VAL A 118 -8.17 23.49 11.56
N ARG A 119 -8.53 24.31 10.56
CA ARG A 119 -8.31 23.95 9.16
C ARG A 119 -6.83 23.75 8.85
N SER A 120 -5.96 24.64 9.33
CA SER A 120 -4.52 24.54 9.16
C SER A 120 -3.94 23.27 9.80
N ILE A 121 -4.46 22.89 10.98
CA ILE A 121 -4.12 21.61 11.62
C ILE A 121 -4.57 20.44 10.73
N ASN A 122 -5.82 20.43 10.26
CA ASN A 122 -6.35 19.37 9.38
C ASN A 122 -5.55 19.24 8.07
N GLU A 123 -5.02 20.34 7.53
CA GLU A 123 -4.14 20.33 6.37
C GLU A 123 -2.80 19.64 6.69
N LEU A 124 -2.21 19.92 7.85
CA LEU A 124 -1.01 19.21 8.32
C LEU A 124 -1.29 17.72 8.61
N GLU A 125 -2.43 17.39 9.21
CA GLU A 125 -2.82 16.00 9.49
C GLU A 125 -2.88 15.15 8.22
N ARG A 126 -3.34 15.70 7.09
CA ARG A 126 -3.35 14.97 5.81
C ARG A 126 -1.96 14.55 5.35
N SER A 127 -0.91 15.26 5.78
CA SER A 127 0.48 14.93 5.49
C SER A 127 1.13 14.07 6.57
N TYR A 128 0.85 14.33 7.84
CA TYR A 128 1.47 13.64 8.99
C TYR A 128 0.76 12.35 9.43
N LEU A 129 -0.53 12.24 9.14
CA LEU A 129 -1.44 11.15 9.53
C LEU A 129 -2.27 10.67 8.31
N PRO A 130 -1.63 10.30 7.19
CA PRO A 130 -2.37 9.85 6.02
C PRO A 130 -3.14 8.57 6.32
N ILE A 131 -4.30 8.41 5.66
CA ILE A 131 -5.13 7.19 5.77
C ILE A 131 -4.36 5.97 5.24
N TYR A 132 -3.50 6.21 4.24
CA TYR A 132 -2.67 5.20 3.60
C TYR A 132 -1.21 5.67 3.56
N TYR A 133 -0.32 4.85 4.07
CA TYR A 133 1.12 5.05 3.95
C TYR A 133 1.61 4.28 2.72
N TYR A 134 1.75 4.95 1.58
CA TYR A 134 2.23 4.34 0.34
C TYR A 134 3.76 4.18 0.35
N HIS A 135 4.24 3.11 -0.27
CA HIS A 135 5.66 2.98 -0.60
C HIS A 135 5.96 3.83 -1.84
N ASN A 136 6.87 4.79 -1.71
CA ASN A 136 7.38 5.50 -2.87
C ASN A 136 8.44 4.60 -3.55
N GLU A 137 8.08 3.99 -4.69
CA GLU A 137 9.04 3.21 -5.50
C GLU A 137 10.12 4.08 -6.15
N ASP A 138 9.92 5.40 -6.18
CA ASP A 138 10.93 6.35 -6.61
C ASP A 138 11.90 6.61 -5.46
N GLY A 139 13.14 6.14 -5.62
CA GLY A 139 14.29 6.45 -4.76
C GLY A 139 14.69 7.93 -4.69
N ASN A 140 13.76 8.87 -4.85
CA ASN A 140 13.90 10.23 -4.37
C ASN A 140 13.38 10.28 -2.93
N THR A 141 14.24 9.88 -1.98
CA THR A 141 14.22 10.42 -0.62
C THR A 141 14.27 11.94 -0.71
N SER A 142 13.10 12.58 -0.80
CA SER A 142 12.94 14.01 -0.59
C SER A 142 12.71 14.27 0.90
N ALA A 143 13.65 13.78 1.71
CA ALA A 143 14.03 14.49 2.92
C ALA A 143 14.65 15.82 2.45
N GLN A 144 13.80 16.81 2.17
CA GLN A 144 14.25 18.18 2.01
C GLN A 144 14.71 18.64 3.38
N ASN A 145 16.02 18.51 3.62
CA ASN A 145 16.70 19.42 4.52
C ASN A 145 16.33 20.83 4.05
N ALA A 146 15.69 21.61 4.93
CA ALA A 146 15.42 23.02 4.72
C ALA A 146 16.74 23.74 4.45
N THR A 147 17.07 23.95 3.17
CA THR A 147 18.14 24.84 2.77
C THR A 147 17.63 26.26 2.87
N ALA A 148 17.97 26.91 3.98
CA ALA A 148 17.99 28.35 4.07
C ALA A 148 18.91 28.92 2.97
N ASP A 149 18.38 29.88 2.21
CA ASP A 149 19.13 30.74 1.30
C ASP A 149 20.36 31.33 2.01
N LYS A 150 21.56 30.95 1.57
CA LYS A 150 22.77 31.75 1.77
C LYS A 150 23.69 31.67 0.55
N ASN A 151 23.81 32.82 -0.10
CA ASN A 151 24.88 33.18 -1.03
C ASN A 151 26.25 32.70 -0.51
N SER A 152 26.96 31.92 -1.33
CA SER A 152 28.37 31.60 -1.10
C SER A 152 29.26 32.59 -1.84
N ASP A 153 30.09 33.32 -1.10
CA ASP A 153 31.31 33.93 -1.63
C ASP A 153 32.51 33.13 -1.09
N GLN A 154 33.46 32.83 -1.99
CA GLN A 154 34.61 31.95 -1.74
C GLN A 154 35.75 32.70 -1.00
N GLY A 155 36.39 32.03 -0.03
CA GLY A 155 37.59 32.57 0.62
C GLY A 155 38.43 31.55 1.40
N LYS A 156 39.35 30.89 0.66
CA LYS A 156 40.68 30.33 1.00
C LYS A 156 41.04 29.84 2.44
N ASN A 157 41.54 28.60 2.45
CA ASN A 157 42.34 27.95 3.49
C ASN A 157 43.63 28.69 3.89
N THR A 158 44.04 28.57 5.15
CA THR A 158 45.42 28.23 5.57
C THR A 158 45.41 27.41 6.85
N ALA A 159 46.34 26.45 6.92
CA ALA A 159 46.46 25.43 7.98
C ALA A 159 47.53 25.81 9.03
N ALA A 160 47.32 25.39 10.28
CA ALA A 160 48.36 25.22 11.30
C ALA A 160 47.96 24.10 12.28
N GLU A 161 48.95 23.30 12.69
CA GLU A 161 48.88 22.03 13.43
C GLU A 161 49.24 22.23 14.94
N PRO A 162 49.19 21.20 15.82
CA PRO A 162 48.16 21.06 16.85
C PRO A 162 48.65 21.30 18.29
N LYS A 163 47.74 21.69 19.19
CA LYS A 163 47.90 21.52 20.65
C LYS A 163 46.75 20.68 21.21
N LYS A 164 47.12 19.70 22.05
CA LYS A 164 46.22 18.81 22.78
C LYS A 164 45.42 19.61 23.80
N GLU A 165 44.12 19.73 23.59
CA GLU A 165 43.15 20.11 24.63
C GLU A 165 41.91 19.21 24.50
N GLU A 166 41.33 18.87 25.65
CA GLU A 166 40.20 17.96 25.80
C GLU A 166 38.98 18.41 24.98
N LEU A 167 38.30 17.44 24.38
CA LEU A 167 37.17 17.67 23.47
C LEU A 167 36.07 18.52 24.13
N SER A 168 35.86 19.72 23.60
CA SER A 168 34.75 20.61 23.96
C SER A 168 33.39 19.95 23.71
N PHE A 169 32.39 20.28 24.52
CA PHE A 169 30.99 19.84 24.39
C PHE A 169 30.45 20.01 22.96
N TRP A 170 30.85 21.08 22.27
CA TRP A 170 30.49 21.30 20.86
C TRP A 170 31.17 20.34 19.89
N GLN A 171 32.38 19.86 20.17
CA GLN A 171 33.04 18.82 19.37
C GLN A 171 32.44 17.42 19.63
N LYS A 172 31.87 17.17 20.81
CA LYS A 172 31.06 15.98 21.11
C LYS A 172 29.71 16.02 20.39
N ILE A 173 29.04 17.18 20.37
CA ILE A 173 27.80 17.41 19.61
C ILE A 173 28.07 17.31 18.10
N VAL A 174 29.12 17.95 17.58
CA VAL A 174 29.45 17.84 16.14
C VAL A 174 29.85 16.42 15.77
N ARG A 175 30.49 15.63 16.65
CA ARG A 175 30.72 14.19 16.43
C ARG A 175 29.45 13.34 16.52
N PHE A 176 28.51 13.67 17.41
CA PHE A 176 27.18 13.07 17.45
C PHE A 176 26.45 13.32 16.13
N PHE A 177 26.38 14.57 15.65
CA PHE A 177 25.79 14.92 14.36
C PHE A 177 26.58 14.37 13.15
N LYS A 178 27.92 14.30 13.19
CA LYS A 178 28.70 13.65 12.12
C LYS A 178 28.50 12.13 12.08
N ASN A 179 28.23 11.48 13.21
CA ASN A 179 27.91 10.06 13.24
C ASN A 179 26.43 9.81 12.89
N LEU A 180 25.54 10.76 13.18
CA LEU A 180 24.11 10.74 12.81
C LEU A 180 23.89 11.01 11.31
N PHE A 181 24.80 11.76 10.66
CA PHE A 181 24.67 12.17 9.26
C PHE A 181 25.84 11.76 8.35
N SER A 182 26.84 10.99 8.83
CA SER A 182 27.72 10.28 7.90
C SER A 182 26.93 9.14 7.31
N SER A 183 26.66 9.23 6.01
CA SER A 183 26.18 8.14 5.18
C SER A 183 27.11 6.92 5.31
N LYS A 184 26.83 6.06 6.28
CA LYS A 184 27.25 4.67 6.20
C LYS A 184 26.45 4.07 5.06
N LYS A 185 27.17 3.85 3.95
CA LYS A 185 26.88 2.90 2.87
C LYS A 185 25.87 1.84 3.33
N ASP A 186 24.85 1.66 2.51
CA ASP A 186 23.94 0.52 2.51
C ASP A 186 24.63 -0.75 3.03
N LYS A 187 24.39 -1.04 4.30
CA LYS A 187 24.53 -2.39 4.80
C LYS A 187 23.23 -3.09 4.42
N THR A 188 23.29 -3.79 3.30
CA THR A 188 22.46 -4.95 3.05
C THR A 188 22.65 -5.97 4.19
N SER A 189 21.68 -6.08 5.08
CA SER A 189 21.54 -7.15 6.08
C SER A 189 20.08 -7.12 6.54
N THR A 190 19.21 -8.15 6.50
CA THR A 190 19.35 -9.55 6.95
C THR A 190 20.14 -9.75 8.24
N GLU A 191 20.27 -8.70 9.05
CA GLU A 191 20.54 -8.80 10.48
C GLU A 191 19.19 -8.87 11.20
N SER A 192 19.13 -9.68 12.27
CA SER A 192 17.94 -9.92 13.09
C SER A 192 17.37 -8.59 13.60
N LYS A 193 16.15 -8.21 13.17
CA LYS A 193 15.41 -7.06 13.74
C LYS A 193 15.16 -7.20 15.26
N ALA A 194 15.42 -8.36 15.87
CA ALA A 194 15.07 -8.65 17.26
C ALA A 194 15.95 -7.95 18.31
N ASP A 195 17.13 -7.43 17.94
CA ASP A 195 18.12 -6.86 18.87
C ASP A 195 18.22 -5.31 18.82
N GLN A 196 17.19 -4.63 18.30
CA GLN A 196 17.17 -3.17 18.22
C GLN A 196 17.02 -2.51 19.60
N SER A 197 17.78 -1.44 19.81
CA SER A 197 17.66 -0.58 21.01
C SER A 197 16.43 0.34 20.93
N ASP A 198 15.99 0.84 22.09
CA ASP A 198 14.86 1.79 22.16
C ASP A 198 15.11 3.05 21.32
N ASP A 199 16.33 3.59 21.35
CA ASP A 199 16.72 4.74 20.55
C ASP A 199 16.61 4.45 19.05
N GLU A 200 17.04 3.27 18.58
CA GLU A 200 16.91 2.86 17.18
C GLU A 200 15.45 2.70 16.73
N LEU A 201 14.56 2.28 17.64
CA LEU A 201 13.12 2.16 17.35
C LEU A 201 12.41 3.52 17.34
N LEU A 202 12.82 4.45 18.22
CA LEU A 202 12.28 5.82 18.29
C LEU A 202 12.71 6.67 17.10
N ASP A 203 14.00 6.61 16.74
CA ASP A 203 14.59 7.40 15.66
C ASP A 203 14.37 6.78 14.27
N ASN A 204 13.64 5.67 14.18
CA ASN A 204 13.40 5.00 12.92
C ASN A 204 12.63 5.93 11.94
N PRO A 205 13.13 6.15 10.72
CA PRO A 205 12.52 7.07 9.76
C PRO A 205 11.12 6.62 9.29
N ASN A 206 10.78 5.33 9.45
CA ASN A 206 9.47 4.77 9.13
C ASN A 206 8.54 4.66 10.36
N ARG A 207 8.90 5.27 11.50
CA ARG A 207 8.06 5.30 12.70
C ARG A 207 6.98 6.36 12.60
N ILE A 208 5.74 5.94 12.37
CA ILE A 208 4.59 6.84 12.24
C ILE A 208 4.23 7.47 13.61
N PRO A 209 3.66 8.70 13.64
CA PRO A 209 3.35 9.57 12.50
C PRO A 209 4.60 10.18 11.85
N VAL A 210 4.63 10.32 10.54
CA VAL A 210 5.72 10.96 9.80
C VAL A 210 5.13 11.82 8.70
N PHE A 211 5.80 12.94 8.41
CA PHE A 211 5.42 13.76 7.28
C PHE A 211 5.59 12.98 5.98
N SER A 212 4.50 12.89 5.22
CA SER A 212 4.47 12.39 3.86
C SER A 212 3.96 13.51 2.96
N LYS A 213 4.68 13.78 1.87
CA LYS A 213 4.14 14.63 0.81
C LYS A 213 2.97 13.90 0.20
N ASN A 214 1.81 14.55 0.18
CA ASN A 214 0.60 13.94 -0.34
C ASN A 214 0.76 13.71 -1.85
N THR A 215 0.79 12.44 -2.28
CA THR A 215 1.05 12.03 -3.67
C THR A 215 -0.19 11.99 -4.55
N TYR A 216 -1.34 12.49 -4.10
CA TYR A 216 -2.46 12.69 -5.01
C TYR A 216 -2.03 13.64 -6.13
N TRP A 217 -2.25 13.18 -7.38
CA TRP A 217 -1.76 13.67 -8.68
C TRP A 217 -1.96 15.15 -9.05
N TYR A 218 -2.27 16.04 -8.08
CA TYR A 218 -2.60 17.44 -8.30
C TYR A 218 -1.98 18.45 -7.32
N ASP A 219 -1.21 18.03 -6.29
CA ASP A 219 -0.76 18.98 -5.26
C ASP A 219 0.76 18.98 -4.99
N ASP A 220 1.53 19.53 -5.94
CA ASP A 220 2.94 19.91 -5.71
C ASP A 220 3.11 21.12 -4.76
N LYS A 221 2.00 21.67 -4.21
CA LYS A 221 2.00 22.91 -3.41
C LYS A 221 1.84 22.67 -1.92
N THR A 222 1.62 21.44 -1.46
CA THR A 222 1.54 21.14 -0.02
C THR A 222 2.88 21.49 0.66
N LYS A 223 2.86 22.50 1.53
CA LYS A 223 4.03 22.92 2.33
C LYS A 223 3.90 22.39 3.74
N ASP A 224 4.99 21.92 4.30
CA ASP A 224 5.08 21.71 5.74
C ASP A 224 5.25 23.08 6.42
N PHE A 225 4.20 23.57 7.06
CA PHE A 225 4.18 24.82 7.83
C PHE A 225 4.01 24.57 9.33
N LEU A 226 4.29 23.36 9.81
CA LEU A 226 4.11 22.97 11.22
C LEU A 226 4.87 23.89 12.19
N ASP A 227 6.13 24.21 11.90
CA ASP A 227 6.94 25.12 12.73
C ASP A 227 6.40 26.54 12.76
N ASP A 228 5.83 27.04 11.66
CA ASP A 228 5.27 28.38 11.59
C ASP A 228 3.93 28.45 12.33
N LEU A 229 3.11 27.40 12.22
CA LEU A 229 1.85 27.29 12.96
C LEU A 229 2.07 27.15 14.46
N GLU A 230 3.10 26.40 14.89
CA GLU A 230 3.47 26.30 16.30
C GLU A 230 3.88 27.66 16.87
N LYS A 231 4.73 28.42 16.16
CA LYS A 231 5.13 29.78 16.58
C LYS A 231 3.92 30.72 16.67
N PHE A 232 3.03 30.66 15.68
CA PHE A 232 1.80 31.45 15.69
C PHE A 232 0.92 31.07 16.89
N THR A 233 0.64 29.79 17.08
CA THR A 233 -0.18 29.29 18.21
C THR A 233 0.42 29.69 19.56
N TYR A 234 1.75 29.60 19.73
CA TYR A 234 2.42 30.06 20.94
C TYR A 234 2.18 31.55 21.19
N LYS A 235 2.32 32.38 20.15
CA LYS A 235 2.05 33.83 20.21
C LYS A 235 0.60 34.11 20.60
N VAL A 236 -0.38 33.40 20.03
CA VAL A 236 -1.79 33.62 20.36
C VAL A 236 -2.11 33.19 21.79
N LYS A 237 -1.53 32.07 22.25
CA LYS A 237 -1.69 31.55 23.61
C LYS A 237 -1.25 32.54 24.70
N GLU A 238 -0.28 33.41 24.43
CA GLU A 238 0.18 34.45 25.37
C GLU A 238 -0.83 35.62 25.52
N GLU A 239 -1.70 35.84 24.53
CA GLU A 239 -2.66 36.95 24.52
C GLU A 239 -4.12 36.51 24.71
N SER A 240 -4.50 35.33 24.22
CA SER A 240 -5.84 34.75 24.35
C SER A 240 -5.96 33.89 25.60
N LYS A 241 -7.11 33.97 26.29
CA LYS A 241 -7.41 33.15 27.47
C LYS A 241 -8.15 31.85 27.14
N ASP A 242 -8.38 31.57 25.86
CA ASP A 242 -9.13 30.40 25.41
C ASP A 242 -8.27 29.13 25.48
N GLU A 243 -8.76 28.10 26.18
CA GLU A 243 -8.05 26.83 26.34
C GLU A 243 -7.79 26.12 24.99
N TYR A 244 -8.55 26.45 23.94
CA TYR A 244 -8.34 25.96 22.58
C TYR A 244 -6.88 26.10 22.13
N TRP A 245 -6.24 27.24 22.39
CA TRP A 245 -4.87 27.49 21.93
C TRP A 245 -3.83 26.64 22.66
N GLN A 246 -4.09 26.27 23.92
CA GLN A 246 -3.25 25.32 24.66
C GLN A 246 -3.41 23.90 24.11
N ILE A 247 -4.64 23.50 23.79
CA ILE A 247 -4.92 22.19 23.17
C ILE A 247 -4.26 22.10 21.78
N ALA A 248 -4.38 23.16 20.98
CA ALA A 248 -3.75 23.26 19.66
C ALA A 248 -2.22 23.19 19.77
N ASP A 249 -1.60 23.91 20.72
CA ASP A 249 -0.15 23.85 20.97
C ASP A 249 0.30 22.42 21.30
N ALA A 250 -0.39 21.76 22.24
CA ALA A 250 -0.11 20.37 22.58
C ALA A 250 -0.23 19.43 21.36
N TYR A 251 -1.17 19.70 20.46
CA TYR A 251 -1.36 18.87 19.26
C TYR A 251 -0.24 19.07 18.23
N LEU A 252 0.20 20.32 18.03
CA LEU A 252 1.34 20.62 17.15
C LEU A 252 2.62 19.98 17.71
N LYS A 253 2.83 19.97 19.03
CA LYS A 253 3.92 19.22 19.68
C LYS A 253 3.84 17.72 19.38
N PHE A 254 2.64 17.13 19.43
CA PHE A 254 2.42 15.73 19.05
C PHE A 254 2.81 15.45 17.59
N LEU A 255 2.41 16.30 16.64
CA LEU A 255 2.80 16.15 15.23
C LEU A 255 4.32 16.26 15.04
N LYS A 256 4.99 17.09 15.84
CA LYS A 256 6.46 17.22 15.88
C LYS A 256 7.17 16.06 16.59
N LYS A 257 6.43 15.06 17.08
CA LYS A 257 6.93 13.96 17.92
C LYS A 257 7.48 14.39 19.29
N ASP A 258 7.18 15.61 19.74
CA ASP A 258 7.51 16.08 21.09
C ASP A 258 6.38 15.70 22.07
N TYR A 259 6.20 14.39 22.26
CA TYR A 259 5.12 13.83 23.07
C TYR A 259 5.22 14.22 24.54
N LYS A 260 6.45 14.48 25.02
CA LYS A 260 6.69 14.94 26.38
C LYS A 260 6.14 16.35 26.59
N ALA A 261 6.56 17.32 25.75
CA ALA A 261 6.04 18.69 25.86
C ALA A 261 4.52 18.74 25.62
N SER A 262 4.02 17.94 24.67
CA SER A 262 2.57 17.79 24.46
C SER A 262 1.85 17.36 25.76
N THR A 263 2.37 16.33 26.43
CA THR A 263 1.78 15.82 27.68
C THR A 263 1.87 16.81 28.84
N GLU A 264 2.98 17.53 28.96
CA GLU A 264 3.17 18.59 29.96
C GLU A 264 2.10 19.68 29.79
N ILE A 265 1.90 20.19 28.57
CA ILE A 265 0.85 21.18 28.27
C ILE A 265 -0.54 20.62 28.62
N LEU A 266 -0.88 19.39 28.19
CA LEU A 266 -2.18 18.76 28.46
C LEU A 266 -2.47 18.54 29.95
N ASN A 267 -1.45 18.47 30.80
CA ASN A 267 -1.61 18.32 32.25
C ASN A 267 -1.88 19.66 32.95
N GLU A 268 -1.48 20.78 32.34
CA GLU A 268 -1.71 22.13 32.87
C GLU A 268 -3.10 22.69 32.53
N ILE A 269 -3.72 22.19 31.44
CA ILE A 269 -5.03 22.66 31.00
C ILE A 269 -6.12 22.27 32.02
N THR A 270 -6.83 23.28 32.53
CA THR A 270 -8.01 23.11 33.38
C THR A 270 -9.23 23.65 32.65
N THR A 271 -10.19 22.78 32.31
CA THR A 271 -11.41 23.19 31.60
C THR A 271 -12.63 22.44 32.11
N THR A 272 -13.79 23.11 32.09
CA THR A 272 -15.10 22.50 32.38
C THR A 272 -15.85 22.06 31.12
N ASN A 273 -15.28 22.30 29.94
CA ASN A 273 -15.90 21.89 28.67
C ASN A 273 -15.76 20.36 28.48
N PRO A 274 -16.87 19.60 28.44
CA PRO A 274 -16.83 18.14 28.32
C PRO A 274 -16.19 17.66 27.01
N GLU A 275 -16.31 18.43 25.92
CA GLU A 275 -15.68 18.08 24.64
C GLU A 275 -14.16 18.20 24.73
N TYR A 276 -13.65 19.27 25.36
CA TYR A 276 -12.21 19.46 25.56
C TYR A 276 -11.63 18.43 26.53
N GLN A 277 -12.36 18.08 27.59
CA GLN A 277 -11.95 17.00 28.50
C GLN A 277 -11.75 15.66 27.76
N GLU A 278 -12.68 15.33 26.86
CA GLU A 278 -12.58 14.11 26.06
C GLU A 278 -11.42 14.17 25.04
N GLN A 279 -11.19 15.31 24.38
CA GLN A 279 -10.04 15.47 23.47
C GLN A 279 -8.70 15.40 24.20
N ILE A 280 -8.58 16.07 25.35
CA ILE A 280 -7.38 16.01 26.21
C ILE A 280 -7.12 14.58 26.67
N LYS A 281 -8.17 13.85 27.11
CA LYS A 281 -8.05 12.44 27.48
C LYS A 281 -7.50 11.62 26.31
N ARG A 282 -8.06 11.76 25.10
CA ARG A 282 -7.59 11.05 23.90
C ARG A 282 -6.14 11.37 23.56
N MET A 283 -5.76 12.65 23.58
CA MET A 283 -4.39 13.06 23.26
C MET A 283 -3.36 12.52 24.25
N LYS A 284 -3.69 12.45 25.55
CA LYS A 284 -2.82 11.83 26.55
C LYS A 284 -2.59 10.34 26.27
N ILE A 285 -3.65 9.62 25.89
CA ILE A 285 -3.56 8.20 25.49
C ILE A 285 -2.69 8.06 24.25
N LEU A 286 -2.90 8.92 23.24
CA LEU A 286 -2.10 8.90 22.02
C LEU A 286 -0.63 9.13 22.34
N ASN A 287 -0.29 10.17 23.12
CA ASN A 287 1.08 10.48 23.54
C ASN A 287 1.76 9.30 24.24
N ASP A 288 1.05 8.64 25.18
CA ASP A 288 1.56 7.45 25.86
C ASP A 288 1.95 6.36 24.86
N ILE A 289 1.02 5.97 23.98
CA ILE A 289 1.20 4.89 23.00
C ILE A 289 2.27 5.21 21.96
N VAL A 290 2.27 6.41 21.39
CA VAL A 290 3.22 6.74 20.32
C VAL A 290 4.64 6.97 20.84
N SER A 291 4.78 7.40 22.11
CA SER A 291 6.07 7.62 22.77
C SER A 291 6.74 6.32 23.21
N GLN A 292 5.98 5.24 23.38
CA GLN A 292 6.52 3.94 23.77
C GLN A 292 7.47 3.38 22.69
N PRO A 293 8.76 3.15 22.98
CA PRO A 293 9.74 2.70 21.98
C PRO A 293 9.34 1.36 21.36
N LYS A 294 9.03 0.39 22.24
CA LYS A 294 8.73 -1.00 21.93
C LYS A 294 7.42 -1.43 22.59
N ILE A 295 6.61 -2.16 21.85
CA ILE A 295 5.38 -2.77 22.38
C ILE A 295 5.75 -4.18 22.83
N ASP A 296 5.97 -4.37 24.13
CA ASP A 296 6.24 -5.66 24.77
C ASP A 296 5.03 -6.17 25.57
N ALA A 297 5.16 -7.32 26.20
CA ALA A 297 4.07 -7.91 26.98
C ALA A 297 3.62 -7.03 28.17
N ALA A 298 4.55 -6.32 28.81
CA ALA A 298 4.22 -5.43 29.92
C ALA A 298 3.44 -4.21 29.44
N TYR A 299 3.80 -3.66 28.29
CA TYR A 299 3.07 -2.57 27.69
C TYR A 299 1.73 -3.03 27.10
N GLU A 300 1.64 -4.22 26.51
CA GLU A 300 0.37 -4.84 26.10
C GLU A 300 -0.60 -4.99 27.28
N ASP A 301 -0.10 -5.36 28.48
CA ASP A 301 -0.91 -5.40 29.70
C ASP A 301 -1.36 -3.99 30.14
N HIS A 302 -0.47 -2.99 30.05
CA HIS A 302 -0.83 -1.59 30.28
C HIS A 302 -1.96 -1.12 29.36
N LEU A 303 -1.86 -1.40 28.04
CA LEU A 303 -2.91 -1.09 27.07
C LEU A 303 -4.27 -1.71 27.44
N MET A 304 -4.26 -2.95 27.93
CA MET A 304 -5.49 -3.65 28.31
C MET A 304 -6.05 -3.21 29.66
N ASN A 305 -5.22 -2.74 30.58
CA ASN A 305 -5.69 -2.27 31.88
C ASN A 305 -6.25 -0.84 31.78
N ASP A 306 -5.56 0.04 31.05
CA ASP A 306 -5.86 1.47 31.08
C ASP A 306 -6.69 1.90 29.86
N TYR A 307 -6.56 1.23 28.72
CA TYR A 307 -7.10 1.69 27.43
C TYR A 307 -7.91 0.65 26.65
N ALA A 308 -8.32 -0.47 27.27
CA ALA A 308 -9.06 -1.53 26.57
C ALA A 308 -10.29 -1.05 25.79
N GLU A 309 -10.98 -0.01 26.28
CA GLU A 309 -12.15 0.57 25.62
C GLU A 309 -11.90 1.15 24.22
N TYR A 310 -10.63 1.43 23.88
CA TYR A 310 -10.22 1.96 22.58
C TYR A 310 -9.89 0.85 21.55
N PHE A 311 -9.76 -0.41 21.99
CA PHE A 311 -9.42 -1.53 21.13
C PHE A 311 -10.57 -2.50 20.89
N VAL A 312 -11.52 -2.62 21.83
CA VAL A 312 -12.68 -3.51 21.71
C VAL A 312 -13.74 -2.91 20.78
N ASP A 313 -14.39 -3.75 19.96
CA ASP A 313 -15.53 -3.31 19.14
C ASP A 313 -16.69 -2.87 20.03
N LYS A 314 -17.11 -1.61 19.88
CA LYS A 314 -18.32 -1.11 20.53
C LYS A 314 -19.52 -1.53 19.67
N PRO A 315 -20.65 -1.95 20.27
CA PRO A 315 -21.85 -2.27 19.51
C PRO A 315 -22.24 -1.06 18.65
N GLU A 316 -22.57 -1.30 17.39
CA GLU A 316 -22.94 -0.23 16.44
C GLU A 316 -24.07 0.61 17.04
N VAL A 317 -23.81 1.91 17.22
CA VAL A 317 -24.86 2.87 17.53
C VAL A 317 -25.74 2.94 16.28
N LYS A 318 -27.00 2.49 16.39
CA LYS A 318 -27.97 2.60 15.30
C LYS A 318 -28.01 4.06 14.84
N LYS A 319 -27.53 4.33 13.63
CA LYS A 319 -27.69 5.65 13.00
C LYS A 319 -29.18 5.93 12.85
N ASP A 320 -29.59 7.14 13.22
CA ASP A 320 -30.97 7.58 13.03
C ASP A 320 -31.28 7.60 11.52
N SER A 321 -32.49 7.16 11.17
CA SER A 321 -32.95 6.80 9.82
C SER A 321 -32.97 7.95 8.79
N THR A 322 -32.51 9.14 9.16
CA THR A 322 -32.45 10.33 8.29
C THR A 322 -31.05 10.61 7.71
N ASP A 323 -30.02 9.87 8.14
CA ASP A 323 -28.66 10.05 7.67
C ASP A 323 -28.37 9.10 6.49
N THR A 324 -29.02 9.35 5.35
CA THR A 324 -28.85 8.57 4.10
C THR A 324 -27.71 9.09 3.23
N ALA A 325 -26.73 9.79 3.82
CA ALA A 325 -25.49 10.06 3.11
C ALA A 325 -24.71 8.73 3.05
N ASP A 326 -24.93 7.97 1.98
CA ASP A 326 -23.90 7.07 1.47
C ASP A 326 -22.67 7.96 1.25
N ASP A 327 -21.76 7.95 2.23
CA ASP A 327 -20.56 8.77 2.19
C ASP A 327 -19.71 8.23 1.04
N TYR A 328 -19.83 8.88 -0.12
CA TYR A 328 -19.12 8.53 -1.35
C TYR A 328 -17.59 8.48 -1.14
N TYR A 329 -17.11 9.05 -0.03
CA TYR A 329 -15.70 9.13 0.38
C TYR A 329 -15.27 8.06 1.39
N GLY A 330 -16.15 7.11 1.76
CA GLY A 330 -15.84 6.01 2.69
C GLY A 330 -16.03 6.37 4.16
N THR A 331 -15.77 5.42 5.06
CA THR A 331 -15.88 5.64 6.51
C THR A 331 -14.74 6.52 7.02
N VAL A 332 -15.08 7.60 7.75
CA VAL A 332 -14.08 8.44 8.43
C VAL A 332 -13.24 7.57 9.39
N PRO A 333 -11.90 7.59 9.30
CA PRO A 333 -11.03 6.80 10.19
C PRO A 333 -11.30 7.10 11.65
N SER A 334 -11.36 6.05 12.48
CA SER A 334 -11.59 6.21 13.92
C SER A 334 -10.28 6.25 14.71
N THR A 335 -10.32 6.72 15.97
CA THR A 335 -9.17 6.61 16.90
C THR A 335 -8.68 5.16 17.02
N LYS A 336 -9.61 4.19 16.97
CA LYS A 336 -9.28 2.77 16.99
C LYS A 336 -8.44 2.36 15.78
N ASP A 337 -8.81 2.82 14.59
CA ASP A 337 -8.08 2.49 13.35
C ASP A 337 -6.68 3.12 13.36
N PHE A 338 -6.57 4.37 13.83
CA PHE A 338 -5.26 5.00 14.02
C PHE A 338 -4.37 4.22 15.00
N LEU A 339 -4.92 3.81 16.16
CA LEU A 339 -4.17 3.02 17.14
C LEU A 339 -3.76 1.65 16.58
N LYS A 340 -4.61 1.00 15.79
CA LYS A 340 -4.25 -0.24 15.09
C LYS A 340 -3.07 -0.03 14.15
N ASP A 341 -3.09 1.05 13.37
CA ASP A 341 -2.00 1.40 12.44
C ASP A 341 -0.69 1.68 13.19
N VAL A 342 -0.73 2.43 14.29
CA VAL A 342 0.44 2.71 15.15
C VAL A 342 1.04 1.41 15.68
N LEU A 343 0.22 0.55 16.29
CA LEU A 343 0.70 -0.72 16.86
C LEU A 343 1.20 -1.68 15.77
N ALA A 344 0.51 -1.77 14.63
CA ALA A 344 0.96 -2.55 13.49
C ALA A 344 2.35 -2.09 13.01
N ASN A 345 2.58 -0.78 12.94
CA ASN A 345 3.88 -0.21 12.62
C ASN A 345 4.93 -0.54 13.69
N ARG A 346 4.60 -0.47 14.99
CA ARG A 346 5.56 -0.83 16.05
C ARG A 346 6.01 -2.28 15.94
N TYR A 347 5.07 -3.21 15.84
CA TYR A 347 5.35 -4.63 15.64
C TYR A 347 6.19 -4.87 14.37
N PHE A 348 5.92 -4.15 13.28
CA PHE A 348 6.69 -4.24 12.04
C PHE A 348 8.15 -3.80 12.21
N LEU A 349 8.36 -2.67 12.89
CA LEU A 349 9.68 -2.11 13.12
C LEU A 349 10.51 -3.04 14.00
N GLN A 350 9.94 -3.56 15.09
CA GLN A 350 10.62 -4.50 16.01
C GLN A 350 10.74 -5.94 15.50
N GLY A 351 10.30 -6.23 14.27
CA GLY A 351 10.45 -7.55 13.62
C GLY A 351 9.42 -8.60 13.99
N GLU A 352 8.32 -8.22 14.64
CA GLU A 352 7.17 -9.08 14.92
C GLU A 352 6.15 -9.01 13.78
N ASP A 353 6.59 -9.38 12.58
CA ASP A 353 5.82 -9.26 11.33
C ASP A 353 4.45 -9.95 11.40
N GLY A 354 4.34 -11.09 12.09
CA GLY A 354 3.10 -11.84 12.27
C GLY A 354 2.06 -11.08 13.10
N LYS A 355 2.49 -10.39 14.17
CA LYS A 355 1.61 -9.49 14.93
C LYS A 355 1.21 -8.30 14.09
N SER A 356 2.19 -7.66 13.43
CA SER A 356 1.96 -6.51 12.55
C SER A 356 0.91 -6.81 11.47
N PHE A 357 1.03 -7.97 10.83
CA PHE A 357 0.08 -8.44 9.83
C PHE A 357 -1.31 -8.65 10.41
N LEU A 358 -1.42 -9.36 11.54
CA LEU A 358 -2.70 -9.65 12.17
C LEU A 358 -3.36 -8.43 12.83
N MET A 359 -2.73 -7.25 12.86
CA MET A 359 -3.42 -6.01 13.29
C MET A 359 -4.42 -5.50 12.25
N ASN A 360 -4.16 -5.75 10.96
CA ASN A 360 -4.92 -5.19 9.84
C ASN A 360 -5.41 -6.24 8.82
N ASN A 361 -4.98 -7.50 8.94
CA ASN A 361 -5.31 -8.58 8.00
C ASN A 361 -5.69 -9.84 8.75
N LYS A 362 -6.33 -10.76 8.04
CA LYS A 362 -6.74 -12.06 8.54
C LYS A 362 -5.76 -13.16 8.16
N LEU A 363 -5.79 -14.28 8.88
CA LEU A 363 -4.99 -15.46 8.54
C LEU A 363 -5.25 -15.91 7.09
N SER A 364 -6.52 -15.92 6.66
CA SER A 364 -6.92 -16.27 5.30
C SER A 364 -6.31 -15.38 4.22
N ASP A 365 -5.92 -14.13 4.53
CA ASP A 365 -5.34 -13.21 3.55
C ASP A 365 -3.92 -13.64 3.09
N LEU A 366 -3.23 -14.50 3.86
CA LEU A 366 -1.96 -15.11 3.44
C LEU A 366 -2.07 -15.91 2.14
N GLN A 367 -3.29 -16.31 1.74
CA GLN A 367 -3.53 -16.99 0.47
C GLN A 367 -3.13 -16.13 -0.75
N TYR A 368 -3.24 -14.80 -0.66
CA TYR A 368 -3.00 -13.92 -1.80
C TYR A 368 -1.50 -13.68 -2.03
N ASN A 369 -0.71 -13.70 -0.95
CA ASN A 369 0.72 -13.33 -0.95
C ASN A 369 1.54 -14.22 0.00
N PRO A 370 1.76 -15.49 -0.35
CA PRO A 370 2.45 -16.44 0.52
C PRO A 370 3.97 -16.14 0.64
N ASN A 371 4.33 -15.09 1.38
CA ASN A 371 5.71 -14.78 1.76
C ASN A 371 6.15 -15.69 2.91
N SER A 372 7.22 -16.47 2.74
CA SER A 372 7.60 -17.45 3.76
C SER A 372 8.03 -16.88 5.11
N SER A 373 8.67 -15.71 5.14
CA SER A 373 9.08 -15.08 6.40
C SER A 373 7.85 -14.61 7.18
N LEU A 374 6.91 -13.98 6.49
CA LEU A 374 5.65 -13.55 7.09
C LEU A 374 4.80 -14.74 7.53
N VAL A 375 4.59 -15.72 6.66
CA VAL A 375 3.83 -16.95 6.96
C VAL A 375 4.42 -17.62 8.20
N LYS A 376 5.75 -17.68 8.31
CA LYS A 376 6.41 -18.23 9.49
C LYS A 376 6.15 -17.39 10.74
N SER A 377 6.24 -16.06 10.66
CA SER A 377 5.97 -15.18 11.79
C SER A 377 4.51 -15.28 12.28
N VAL A 378 3.54 -15.40 11.37
CA VAL A 378 2.12 -15.64 11.72
C VAL A 378 1.94 -17.03 12.33
N GLU A 379 2.59 -18.07 11.79
CA GLU A 379 2.56 -19.42 12.37
C GLU A 379 3.14 -19.45 13.79
N ASP A 380 4.25 -18.75 14.02
CA ASP A 380 4.90 -18.66 15.33
C ASP A 380 4.02 -17.94 16.35
N PHE A 381 3.36 -16.85 15.94
CA PHE A 381 2.34 -16.19 16.77
C PHE A 381 1.17 -17.12 17.10
N TYR A 382 0.63 -17.82 16.09
CA TYR A 382 -0.44 -18.80 16.29
C TYR A 382 -0.05 -19.86 17.33
N LYS A 383 1.17 -20.41 17.24
CA LYS A 383 1.68 -21.47 18.13
C LYS A 383 2.18 -20.98 19.48
N LYS A 384 2.30 -19.67 19.71
CA LYS A 384 2.71 -19.10 20.99
C LYS A 384 1.74 -19.56 22.10
N PRO A 385 2.20 -20.27 23.16
CA PRO A 385 1.33 -20.76 24.22
C PRO A 385 0.88 -19.64 25.18
N ASP A 386 1.81 -18.75 25.53
CA ASP A 386 1.60 -17.73 26.56
C ASP A 386 1.29 -16.38 25.89
N LYS A 387 0.07 -16.27 25.34
CA LYS A 387 -0.40 -15.01 24.75
C LYS A 387 -0.82 -14.02 25.84
N THR A 388 -0.54 -12.73 25.64
CA THR A 388 -1.07 -11.67 26.52
C THR A 388 -2.56 -11.48 26.27
N LYS A 389 -3.24 -10.77 27.19
CA LYS A 389 -4.66 -10.43 26.99
C LYS A 389 -4.88 -9.59 25.72
N PHE A 390 -3.94 -8.72 25.38
CA PHE A 390 -4.00 -7.93 24.16
C PHE A 390 -3.89 -8.83 22.93
N GLU A 391 -2.92 -9.75 22.93
CA GLU A 391 -2.75 -10.72 21.85
C GLU A 391 -3.98 -11.61 21.67
N GLU A 392 -4.59 -12.09 22.75
CA GLU A 392 -5.80 -12.93 22.71
C GLU A 392 -7.03 -12.18 22.21
N GLN A 393 -7.27 -10.98 22.72
CA GLN A 393 -8.53 -10.27 22.49
C GLN A 393 -8.51 -9.37 21.25
N ILE A 394 -7.34 -8.98 20.76
CA ILE A 394 -7.19 -8.05 19.65
C ILE A 394 -6.54 -8.74 18.45
N ILE A 395 -5.32 -9.27 18.59
CA ILE A 395 -4.55 -9.80 17.46
C ILE A 395 -5.11 -11.17 17.01
N ALA A 396 -5.33 -12.10 17.94
CA ALA A 396 -5.75 -13.46 17.63
C ALA A 396 -7.19 -13.54 17.07
N LYS A 397 -8.01 -12.49 17.22
CA LYS A 397 -9.33 -12.41 16.55
C LYS A 397 -9.24 -12.42 15.03
N ASN A 398 -8.10 -12.01 14.48
CA ASN A 398 -7.86 -12.03 13.05
C ASN A 398 -7.29 -13.37 12.55
N ILE A 399 -7.11 -14.35 13.43
CA ILE A 399 -6.92 -15.76 13.04
C ILE A 399 -8.31 -16.31 12.71
N ASP A 400 -8.79 -16.01 11.51
CA ASP A 400 -10.11 -16.41 11.02
C ASP A 400 -10.16 -17.87 10.60
N ASP A 401 -11.38 -18.37 10.35
CA ASP A 401 -11.61 -19.78 10.06
C ASP A 401 -11.13 -20.16 8.65
N VAL A 402 -9.98 -20.81 8.59
CA VAL A 402 -9.41 -21.47 7.40
C VAL A 402 -9.62 -22.99 7.43
N GLY A 403 -10.51 -23.49 8.28
CA GLY A 403 -10.72 -24.91 8.55
C GLY A 403 -9.62 -25.48 9.45
N ASN A 404 -8.61 -26.10 8.85
CA ASN A 404 -7.47 -26.65 9.60
C ASN A 404 -6.26 -25.74 9.41
N ILE A 405 -5.93 -24.97 10.46
CA ILE A 405 -4.85 -23.96 10.44
C ILE A 405 -3.48 -24.58 10.16
N ASP A 406 -3.13 -25.69 10.81
CA ASP A 406 -1.86 -26.37 10.56
C ASP A 406 -1.76 -26.89 9.12
N ALA A 407 -2.87 -27.39 8.58
CA ALA A 407 -2.95 -27.80 7.19
C ALA A 407 -2.83 -26.61 6.22
N PHE A 408 -3.43 -25.47 6.53
CA PHE A 408 -3.31 -24.24 5.74
C PHE A 408 -1.85 -23.78 5.61
N PHE A 409 -1.12 -23.70 6.73
CA PHE A 409 0.32 -23.41 6.70
C PHE A 409 1.12 -24.46 5.92
N ALA A 410 0.81 -25.74 6.14
CA ALA A 410 1.48 -26.83 5.44
C ALA A 410 1.26 -26.79 3.91
N VAL A 411 0.07 -26.41 3.42
CA VAL A 411 -0.15 -26.23 1.97
C VAL A 411 0.73 -25.10 1.44
N ILE A 412 0.78 -23.94 2.10
CA ILE A 412 1.62 -22.82 1.66
C ILE A 412 3.10 -23.23 1.54
N TYR A 413 3.63 -23.93 2.54
CA TYR A 413 5.01 -24.42 2.50
C TYR A 413 5.24 -25.50 1.44
N GLY A 414 4.26 -26.40 1.25
CA GLY A 414 4.32 -27.44 0.24
C GLY A 414 4.30 -26.87 -1.18
N ASP A 415 3.45 -25.87 -1.43
CA ASP A 415 3.34 -25.17 -2.70
C ASP A 415 4.65 -24.50 -3.09
N ARG A 416 5.26 -23.76 -2.15
CA ARG A 416 6.59 -23.17 -2.38
C ARG A 416 7.65 -24.21 -2.67
N ALA A 417 7.71 -25.30 -1.90
CA ALA A 417 8.66 -26.37 -2.13
C ALA A 417 8.47 -27.03 -3.52
N MET A 418 7.22 -27.19 -3.96
CA MET A 418 6.89 -27.73 -5.27
C MET A 418 7.40 -26.84 -6.41
N ARG A 419 7.22 -25.52 -6.30
CA ARG A 419 7.73 -24.54 -7.27
C ARG A 419 9.26 -24.52 -7.36
N GLN A 420 9.95 -24.87 -6.28
CA GLN A 420 11.41 -25.01 -6.24
C GLN A 420 11.90 -26.41 -6.65
N ALA A 421 11.01 -27.27 -7.16
CA ALA A 421 11.27 -28.68 -7.49
C ALA A 421 11.83 -29.54 -6.32
N ASP A 422 11.59 -29.10 -5.07
CA ASP A 422 11.90 -29.86 -3.86
C ASP A 422 10.71 -30.75 -3.48
N PHE A 423 10.51 -31.79 -4.30
CA PHE A 423 9.37 -32.71 -4.18
C PHE A 423 9.36 -33.50 -2.86
N GLU A 424 10.53 -33.70 -2.24
CA GLU A 424 10.65 -34.40 -0.96
C GLU A 424 10.08 -33.53 0.16
N LYS A 425 10.50 -32.26 0.21
CA LYS A 425 9.98 -31.29 1.16
C LYS A 425 8.49 -31.00 0.91
N ALA A 426 8.08 -30.88 -0.36
CA ALA A 426 6.67 -30.69 -0.70
C ALA A 426 5.81 -31.85 -0.19
N LYS A 427 6.23 -33.10 -0.44
CA LYS A 427 5.55 -34.30 0.09
C LYS A 427 5.45 -34.28 1.61
N ALA A 428 6.54 -33.92 2.31
CA ALA A 428 6.56 -33.87 3.77
C ALA A 428 5.56 -32.85 4.33
N TYR A 429 5.38 -31.70 3.67
CA TYR A 429 4.36 -30.72 4.05
C TYR A 429 2.94 -31.17 3.69
N TYR A 430 2.70 -31.68 2.48
CA TYR A 430 1.36 -32.15 2.10
C TYR A 430 0.87 -33.34 2.92
N ALA A 431 1.78 -34.14 3.49
CA ALA A 431 1.44 -35.19 4.44
C ALA A 431 0.84 -34.62 5.74
N LYS A 432 1.25 -33.41 6.16
CA LYS A 432 0.67 -32.68 7.30
C LYS A 432 -0.63 -31.95 6.93
N ALA A 433 -0.92 -31.79 5.65
CA ALA A 433 -2.07 -31.04 5.14
C ALA A 433 -3.33 -31.89 4.84
N GLN A 434 -3.40 -33.15 5.28
CA GLN A 434 -4.54 -34.03 4.95
C GLN A 434 -5.90 -33.51 5.44
N GLY A 435 -5.92 -32.63 6.45
CA GLY A 435 -7.12 -31.96 6.95
C GLY A 435 -7.54 -30.70 6.18
N PHE A 436 -6.85 -30.35 5.09
CA PHE A 436 -7.14 -29.14 4.31
C PHE A 436 -8.44 -29.29 3.50
N LYS A 437 -9.43 -28.45 3.80
CA LYS A 437 -10.77 -28.51 3.19
C LYS A 437 -10.87 -27.75 1.87
N GLY A 438 -9.95 -26.82 1.64
CA GLY A 438 -9.89 -25.99 0.44
C GLY A 438 -9.35 -24.61 0.78
N ILE A 439 -9.00 -23.85 -0.25
CA ILE A 439 -8.59 -22.46 -0.11
C ILE A 439 -9.75 -21.65 0.50
N PRO A 440 -9.53 -20.84 1.55
CA PRO A 440 -10.60 -20.09 2.20
C PRO A 440 -11.12 -18.98 1.27
N ARG A 441 -12.31 -19.19 0.71
CA ARG A 441 -13.04 -18.21 -0.12
C ARG A 441 -14.42 -17.92 0.49
N THR A 442 -14.99 -16.78 0.13
CA THR A 442 -16.34 -16.39 0.56
C THR A 442 -17.21 -16.03 -0.64
N ASP A 443 -18.44 -16.50 -0.62
CA ASP A 443 -19.48 -16.15 -1.58
C ASP A 443 -20.59 -15.36 -0.90
N TRP A 444 -21.20 -14.43 -1.64
CA TRP A 444 -22.39 -13.73 -1.17
C TRP A 444 -23.59 -14.68 -1.18
N ASN A 445 -24.14 -14.98 -0.01
CA ASN A 445 -25.38 -15.73 0.11
C ASN A 445 -26.57 -14.75 0.03
N TYR A 446 -27.35 -14.85 -1.04
CA TYR A 446 -28.49 -13.97 -1.29
C TYR A 446 -29.65 -14.16 -0.30
N ASP A 447 -29.89 -15.37 0.19
CA ASP A 447 -30.98 -15.68 1.13
C ASP A 447 -30.65 -15.15 2.54
N ALA A 448 -29.43 -15.39 3.00
CA ALA A 448 -28.93 -14.95 4.30
C ALA A 448 -28.44 -13.49 4.28
N LYS A 449 -28.36 -12.87 3.09
CA LYS A 449 -27.84 -11.51 2.84
C LYS A 449 -26.50 -11.25 3.54
N LYS A 450 -25.59 -12.23 3.46
CA LYS A 450 -24.26 -12.15 4.08
C LYS A 450 -23.24 -12.99 3.33
N LEU A 451 -21.97 -12.66 3.52
CA LEU A 451 -20.85 -13.49 3.07
C LEU A 451 -20.83 -14.81 3.85
N MET A 452 -20.61 -15.92 3.14
CA MET A 452 -20.47 -17.25 3.71
C MET A 452 -19.28 -17.98 3.09
N PRO A 453 -18.64 -18.94 3.80
CA PRO A 453 -17.57 -19.74 3.25
C PRO A 453 -18.00 -20.51 1.99
N THR A 454 -17.19 -20.44 0.94
CA THR A 454 -17.39 -21.15 -0.33
C THR A 454 -17.42 -22.66 -0.10
N GLN A 455 -18.41 -23.32 -0.69
CA GLN A 455 -18.51 -24.79 -0.69
C GLN A 455 -18.03 -25.32 -2.04
N TYR A 456 -16.87 -25.96 -2.04
CA TYR A 456 -16.31 -26.55 -3.25
C TYR A 456 -17.08 -27.81 -3.68
N PRO A 457 -17.48 -27.93 -4.96
CA PRO A 457 -17.98 -29.20 -5.50
C PRO A 457 -16.97 -30.32 -5.31
N ALA A 458 -17.45 -31.54 -5.01
CA ALA A 458 -16.58 -32.68 -4.68
C ALA A 458 -15.55 -33.03 -5.78
N ALA A 459 -15.87 -32.75 -7.05
CA ALA A 459 -14.99 -33.00 -8.20
C ALA A 459 -14.18 -31.77 -8.64
N ALA A 460 -14.41 -30.60 -8.05
CA ALA A 460 -13.69 -29.38 -8.40
C ALA A 460 -12.33 -29.31 -7.70
N TYR A 461 -11.35 -28.68 -8.34
CA TYR A 461 -10.09 -28.35 -7.67
C TYR A 461 -10.36 -27.32 -6.58
N ASN A 462 -9.98 -27.65 -5.34
CA ASN A 462 -10.22 -26.81 -4.16
C ASN A 462 -8.92 -26.19 -3.60
N GLY A 463 -7.81 -26.26 -4.34
CA GLY A 463 -6.48 -25.89 -3.85
C GLY A 463 -5.65 -27.06 -3.32
N PHE A 464 -6.19 -28.29 -3.27
CA PHE A 464 -5.44 -29.47 -2.81
C PHE A 464 -5.83 -30.78 -3.51
N ASN A 465 -7.12 -31.04 -3.68
CA ASN A 465 -7.66 -32.26 -4.30
C ASN A 465 -8.08 -32.00 -5.75
N ASN A 466 -8.26 -33.08 -6.53
CA ASN A 466 -8.79 -33.05 -7.90
C ASN A 466 -7.89 -32.37 -8.94
N ILE A 467 -6.56 -32.56 -8.82
CA ILE A 467 -5.59 -32.15 -9.82
C ILE A 467 -5.60 -33.16 -10.97
N SER A 468 -5.86 -32.68 -12.19
CA SER A 468 -5.87 -33.50 -13.40
C SER A 468 -4.46 -33.94 -13.81
N ASP A 469 -4.33 -35.17 -14.32
CA ASP A 469 -3.09 -35.69 -14.92
C ASP A 469 -2.63 -34.92 -16.17
N LEU A 470 -3.50 -34.10 -16.77
CA LEU A 470 -3.15 -33.16 -17.83
C LEU A 470 -2.08 -32.15 -17.41
N VAL A 471 -1.84 -31.97 -16.11
CA VAL A 471 -0.71 -31.16 -15.61
C VAL A 471 0.65 -31.65 -16.14
N PHE A 472 0.78 -32.95 -16.42
CA PHE A 472 1.96 -33.54 -17.06
C PHE A 472 1.93 -33.49 -18.59
N GLY A 473 0.84 -32.98 -19.17
CA GLY A 473 0.61 -32.87 -20.61
C GLY A 473 1.33 -31.68 -21.24
N TYR A 474 0.85 -31.30 -22.42
CA TYR A 474 1.40 -30.19 -23.20
C TYR A 474 0.30 -29.39 -23.88
N ASN A 475 0.53 -28.08 -24.03
CA ASN A 475 -0.41 -27.20 -24.72
C ASN A 475 -0.44 -27.47 -26.22
N VAL A 476 -1.63 -27.42 -26.79
CA VAL A 476 -1.86 -27.45 -28.25
C VAL A 476 -2.15 -26.04 -28.78
N TRP A 477 -2.77 -25.21 -27.95
CA TRP A 477 -3.02 -23.78 -28.17
C TRP A 477 -3.14 -23.06 -26.83
N GLU A 478 -2.95 -21.74 -26.83
CA GLU A 478 -3.01 -20.93 -25.62
C GLU A 478 -4.41 -20.34 -25.43
N SER A 479 -5.23 -21.01 -24.62
CA SER A 479 -6.52 -20.50 -24.14
C SER A 479 -6.70 -20.89 -22.67
N PHE A 480 -6.81 -19.90 -21.79
CA PHE A 480 -7.00 -20.12 -20.34
C PHE A 480 -8.46 -20.05 -19.91
N GLN A 481 -9.34 -19.69 -20.83
CA GLN A 481 -10.81 -19.68 -20.65
C GLN A 481 -11.45 -20.98 -21.15
N SER A 482 -10.78 -21.70 -22.06
CA SER A 482 -11.17 -23.04 -22.49
C SER A 482 -10.87 -24.08 -21.43
N THR A 483 -11.56 -25.22 -21.50
CA THR A 483 -11.30 -26.37 -20.61
C THR A 483 -9.90 -26.93 -20.82
N ALA A 484 -9.38 -27.66 -19.82
CA ALA A 484 -8.04 -28.22 -19.91
C ALA A 484 -7.91 -29.22 -21.06
N GLU A 485 -8.98 -29.99 -21.30
CA GLU A 485 -9.08 -31.00 -22.35
C GLU A 485 -9.10 -30.40 -23.76
N GLU A 486 -9.57 -29.15 -23.91
CA GLU A 486 -9.52 -28.41 -25.17
C GLU A 486 -8.14 -27.78 -25.41
N SER A 487 -7.49 -27.29 -24.36
CA SER A 487 -6.21 -26.57 -24.46
C SER A 487 -4.98 -27.48 -24.44
N MET A 488 -5.08 -28.66 -23.84
CA MET A 488 -3.94 -29.54 -23.57
C MET A 488 -4.16 -30.97 -24.08
N LYS A 489 -3.05 -31.64 -24.39
CA LYS A 489 -3.01 -33.08 -24.69
C LYS A 489 -2.23 -33.83 -23.62
N LYS A 490 -2.70 -35.04 -23.29
CA LYS A 490 -2.00 -35.97 -22.40
C LYS A 490 -0.77 -36.56 -23.08
N GLU A 491 0.25 -36.86 -22.29
CA GLU A 491 1.36 -37.71 -22.71
C GLU A 491 1.00 -39.19 -22.48
N ASP A 492 1.84 -40.11 -22.97
CA ASP A 492 1.68 -41.53 -22.66
C ASP A 492 2.12 -41.84 -21.22
N TYR A 493 1.13 -42.15 -20.37
CA TYR A 493 1.34 -42.53 -18.97
C TYR A 493 1.42 -44.04 -18.75
N THR A 494 1.30 -44.87 -19.79
CA THR A 494 1.37 -46.34 -19.68
C THR A 494 2.63 -46.82 -18.93
N PRO A 495 3.82 -46.22 -19.12
CA PRO A 495 5.02 -46.60 -18.36
C PRO A 495 5.01 -46.18 -16.88
N PHE A 496 4.04 -45.34 -16.47
CA PHE A 496 3.96 -44.64 -15.19
C PHE A 496 2.60 -44.86 -14.50
N PRO A 497 2.23 -46.10 -14.15
CA PRO A 497 0.88 -46.43 -13.64
C PRO A 497 0.53 -45.78 -12.30
N PHE A 498 1.50 -45.17 -11.61
CA PHE A 498 1.27 -44.38 -10.40
C PHE A 498 0.71 -42.97 -10.68
N ILE A 499 0.77 -42.49 -11.93
CA ILE A 499 0.09 -41.26 -12.36
C ILE A 499 -1.39 -41.60 -12.51
N LYS A 500 -2.22 -41.02 -11.64
CA LYS A 500 -3.67 -41.23 -11.64
C LYS A 500 -4.36 -40.11 -12.41
N PRO A 501 -5.52 -40.36 -13.06
CA PRO A 501 -6.28 -39.32 -13.77
C PRO A 501 -6.58 -38.09 -12.92
N THR A 502 -6.86 -38.30 -11.64
CA THR A 502 -7.00 -37.24 -10.63
C THR A 502 -6.14 -37.55 -9.42
N MET A 503 -5.48 -36.53 -8.88
CA MET A 503 -4.59 -36.63 -7.72
C MET A 503 -4.87 -35.48 -6.74
N ASN A 504 -4.50 -35.68 -5.48
CA ASN A 504 -4.27 -34.56 -4.57
C ASN A 504 -2.79 -34.15 -4.55
N LYS A 505 -2.46 -33.01 -3.93
CA LYS A 505 -1.08 -32.50 -3.86
C LYS A 505 -0.08 -33.50 -3.25
N LEU A 506 -0.50 -34.31 -2.27
CA LEU A 506 0.35 -35.37 -1.70
C LEU A 506 0.65 -36.48 -2.72
N GLN A 507 -0.36 -36.96 -3.43
CA GLN A 507 -0.21 -37.99 -4.48
C GLN A 507 0.61 -37.46 -5.66
N LEU A 508 0.41 -36.19 -6.04
CA LEU A 508 1.19 -35.54 -7.08
C LEU A 508 2.67 -35.45 -6.71
N ALA A 509 2.97 -35.05 -5.47
CA ALA A 509 4.35 -35.02 -4.96
C ALA A 509 4.98 -36.42 -4.92
N ASP A 510 4.22 -37.45 -4.57
CA ASP A 510 4.69 -38.84 -4.62
C ASP A 510 4.99 -39.30 -6.07
N ALA A 511 4.09 -39.00 -7.01
CA ALA A 511 4.30 -39.30 -8.43
C ALA A 511 5.54 -38.60 -8.97
N LEU A 512 5.77 -37.33 -8.62
CA LEU A 512 6.96 -36.58 -9.00
C LEU A 512 8.25 -37.18 -8.42
N LEU A 513 8.24 -37.70 -7.19
CA LEU A 513 9.39 -38.42 -6.63
C LEU A 513 9.66 -39.72 -7.37
N GLN A 514 8.62 -40.47 -7.73
CA GLN A 514 8.78 -41.68 -8.53
C GLN A 514 9.33 -41.37 -9.92
N LEU A 515 8.81 -40.33 -10.60
CA LEU A 515 9.34 -39.83 -11.86
C LEU A 515 10.80 -39.39 -11.72
N LYS A 516 11.15 -38.65 -10.66
CA LYS A 516 12.53 -38.18 -10.42
C LYS A 516 13.50 -39.35 -10.25
N ARG A 517 13.08 -40.43 -9.56
CA ARG A 517 13.86 -41.67 -9.43
C ARG A 517 14.04 -42.36 -10.79
N ILE A 518 12.96 -42.54 -11.55
CA ILE A 518 13.02 -43.16 -12.88
C ILE A 518 13.87 -42.33 -13.85
N GLY A 519 13.72 -41.01 -13.82
CA GLY A 519 14.47 -40.05 -14.63
C GLY A 519 15.97 -40.00 -14.34
N SER A 520 16.45 -40.65 -13.28
CA SER A 520 17.89 -40.84 -13.04
C SER A 520 18.52 -41.96 -13.88
N GLY A 521 17.69 -42.76 -14.57
CA GLY A 521 18.11 -43.78 -15.51
C GLY A 521 18.68 -43.21 -16.82
N LYS A 522 18.91 -44.10 -17.79
CA LYS A 522 19.52 -43.75 -19.09
C LYS A 522 18.74 -44.30 -20.30
N ASP A 523 17.52 -44.78 -20.08
CA ASP A 523 16.68 -45.37 -21.10
C ASP A 523 15.57 -44.41 -21.57
N ALA A 524 14.77 -44.84 -22.54
CA ALA A 524 13.65 -44.07 -23.06
C ALA A 524 12.61 -43.76 -21.97
N LYS A 525 12.46 -44.64 -20.98
CA LYS A 525 11.56 -44.43 -19.83
C LYS A 525 12.06 -43.30 -18.95
N ALA A 526 13.37 -43.22 -18.70
CA ALA A 526 13.99 -42.09 -18.01
C ALA A 526 13.85 -40.78 -18.80
N ALA A 527 13.95 -40.82 -20.14
CA ALA A 527 13.70 -39.66 -20.99
C ALA A 527 12.27 -39.12 -20.81
N ALA A 528 11.28 -40.00 -20.95
CA ALA A 528 9.87 -39.66 -20.75
C ALA A 528 9.60 -39.14 -19.33
N ALA A 529 10.18 -39.77 -18.29
CA ALA A 529 10.00 -39.31 -16.91
C ALA A 529 10.52 -37.88 -16.69
N ASN A 530 11.69 -37.54 -17.24
CA ASN A 530 12.22 -36.18 -17.17
C ASN A 530 11.35 -35.19 -17.96
N GLN A 531 10.82 -35.58 -19.12
CA GLN A 531 9.91 -34.74 -19.89
C GLN A 531 8.64 -34.41 -19.08
N LEU A 532 8.03 -35.41 -18.43
CA LEU A 532 6.83 -35.20 -17.59
C LEU A 532 7.09 -34.24 -16.43
N ILE A 533 8.25 -34.34 -15.76
CA ILE A 533 8.62 -33.39 -14.70
C ILE A 533 8.78 -31.98 -15.27
N GLY A 534 9.46 -31.84 -16.42
CA GLY A 534 9.60 -30.57 -17.12
C GLY A 534 8.23 -29.97 -17.48
N ASN A 535 7.31 -30.78 -18.01
CA ASN A 535 5.95 -30.39 -18.35
C ASN A 535 5.22 -29.82 -17.13
N LEU A 536 5.24 -30.52 -15.99
CA LEU A 536 4.57 -30.03 -14.77
C LEU A 536 5.16 -28.69 -14.30
N LEU A 537 6.49 -28.56 -14.26
CA LEU A 537 7.14 -27.32 -13.84
C LEU A 537 6.81 -26.15 -14.78
N TYR A 538 6.73 -26.40 -16.09
CA TYR A 538 6.32 -25.38 -17.05
C TYR A 538 4.82 -25.07 -16.95
N ASN A 539 3.96 -26.09 -16.91
CA ASN A 539 2.51 -25.94 -16.90
C ASN A 539 1.99 -25.28 -15.62
N THR A 540 2.76 -25.29 -14.54
CA THR A 540 2.45 -24.61 -13.28
C THR A 540 3.20 -23.29 -13.09
N SER A 541 3.97 -22.85 -14.10
CA SER A 541 4.53 -21.50 -14.16
C SER A 541 3.48 -20.49 -14.61
N ILE A 542 3.79 -19.20 -14.51
CA ILE A 542 3.03 -18.06 -15.04
C ILE A 542 2.56 -18.24 -16.50
N LEU A 543 3.35 -18.91 -17.34
CA LEU A 543 3.01 -19.18 -18.74
C LEU A 543 2.13 -20.43 -18.94
N GLY A 544 2.02 -21.29 -17.93
CA GLY A 544 1.36 -22.58 -18.02
C GLY A 544 -0.14 -22.54 -17.75
N TYR A 545 -0.87 -23.51 -18.29
CA TYR A 545 -2.33 -23.60 -18.11
C TYR A 545 -2.75 -23.88 -16.65
N TYR A 546 -1.90 -24.57 -15.89
CA TYR A 546 -2.11 -24.97 -14.49
C TYR A 546 -1.39 -24.05 -13.48
N ARG A 547 -1.13 -22.79 -13.86
CA ARG A 547 -0.42 -21.78 -13.05
C ARG A 547 -0.95 -21.59 -11.62
N GLN A 548 -2.23 -21.86 -11.39
CA GLN A 548 -2.91 -21.70 -10.11
C GLN A 548 -2.49 -22.73 -9.06
N LEU A 549 -1.94 -23.88 -9.47
CA LEU A 549 -1.82 -25.06 -8.59
C LEU A 549 -0.97 -24.82 -7.34
N PHE A 550 0.09 -24.00 -7.44
CA PHE A 550 1.06 -23.81 -6.35
C PHE A 550 1.20 -22.35 -5.90
N VAL A 551 0.14 -21.56 -6.08
CA VAL A 551 0.10 -20.14 -5.70
C VAL A 551 -1.13 -19.81 -4.87
N MET A 552 -1.67 -20.80 -4.13
CA MET A 552 -2.87 -20.64 -3.29
C MET A 552 -4.08 -20.06 -4.04
N ASP A 553 -4.28 -20.51 -5.28
CA ASP A 553 -5.40 -20.11 -6.13
C ASP A 553 -6.14 -21.34 -6.70
N ILE A 554 -7.33 -21.14 -7.26
CA ILE A 554 -8.24 -22.22 -7.70
C ILE A 554 -8.45 -22.29 -9.20
N ASP A 555 -8.18 -21.23 -9.95
CA ASP A 555 -8.46 -21.15 -11.38
C ASP A 555 -7.56 -20.14 -12.12
N ASN A 556 -7.85 -19.93 -13.41
CA ASN A 556 -7.13 -19.02 -14.30
C ASN A 556 -7.69 -17.58 -14.33
N THR A 557 -8.56 -17.18 -13.40
CA THR A 557 -9.09 -15.80 -13.35
C THR A 557 -7.95 -14.80 -13.11
N ASN A 558 -8.06 -13.56 -13.60
CA ASN A 558 -6.98 -12.57 -13.44
C ASN A 558 -6.59 -12.35 -11.97
N GLY A 559 -5.30 -12.12 -11.73
CA GLY A 559 -4.71 -11.91 -10.41
C GLY A 559 -3.19 -11.92 -10.44
N GLY A 560 -2.55 -11.84 -9.28
CA GLY A 560 -1.09 -11.70 -9.16
C GLY A 560 -0.23 -12.82 -9.78
N LYS A 561 -0.84 -13.99 -10.06
CA LYS A 561 -0.18 -15.10 -10.76
C LYS A 561 0.24 -14.80 -12.20
N TYR A 562 -0.21 -13.68 -12.76
CA TYR A 562 0.16 -13.17 -14.08
C TYR A 562 1.25 -12.09 -14.04
N ASP A 563 1.74 -11.73 -12.85
CA ASP A 563 2.77 -10.70 -12.72
C ASP A 563 4.17 -11.29 -12.93
N PHE A 564 4.76 -11.01 -14.10
CA PHE A 564 6.19 -11.27 -14.36
C PHE A 564 7.12 -10.37 -13.52
N TRP A 565 6.56 -9.30 -12.93
CA TRP A 565 7.25 -8.35 -12.08
C TRP A 565 7.03 -8.68 -10.61
N SER A 566 8.03 -9.29 -9.96
CA SER A 566 8.17 -9.28 -8.49
C SER A 566 9.53 -9.76 -7.97
N THR A 567 10.48 -10.11 -8.85
CA THR A 567 11.72 -10.79 -8.44
C THR A 567 12.61 -10.01 -7.48
N ASP A 568 12.50 -8.67 -7.50
CA ASP A 568 13.39 -7.76 -6.78
C ASP A 568 12.63 -6.84 -5.81
N ARG A 569 11.30 -6.99 -5.66
CA ARG A 569 10.59 -6.26 -4.61
C ARG A 569 11.01 -6.86 -3.27
N LYS A 570 11.83 -6.10 -2.54
CA LYS A 570 11.83 -6.13 -1.07
C LYS A 570 10.38 -6.04 -0.60
N ASN A 571 10.06 -6.59 0.57
CA ASN A 571 8.74 -6.50 1.19
C ASN A 571 8.03 -5.16 0.81
N PRO A 572 6.96 -5.17 -0.01
CA PRO A 572 6.36 -3.94 -0.56
C PRO A 572 5.78 -3.05 0.55
N TYR A 573 5.60 -3.64 1.73
CA TYR A 573 5.17 -2.94 2.94
C TYR A 573 6.38 -2.24 3.58
N GLN A 574 6.45 -0.91 3.42
CA GLN A 574 7.47 -0.07 4.04
C GLN A 574 7.21 0.18 5.53
N TYR A 575 5.95 0.34 5.92
CA TYR A 575 5.55 0.76 7.26
C TYR A 575 4.95 -0.38 8.08
N TYR A 576 4.04 -1.14 7.47
CA TYR A 576 3.32 -2.30 8.02
C TYR A 576 2.41 -2.88 6.92
N TYR A 577 1.77 -4.02 7.19
CA TYR A 577 1.02 -4.80 6.21
C TYR A 577 -0.41 -4.28 5.92
N LYS A 578 -0.66 -2.98 5.74
CA LYS A 578 -2.01 -2.50 5.35
C LYS A 578 -2.29 -2.82 3.88
N ASN A 579 -3.57 -3.05 3.55
CA ASN A 579 -4.03 -3.37 2.19
C ASN A 579 -3.29 -4.57 1.60
N PHE A 580 -3.09 -5.61 2.42
CA PHE A 580 -2.24 -6.73 2.04
C PHE A 580 -2.70 -7.41 0.75
N THR A 581 -4.01 -7.48 0.52
CA THR A 581 -4.63 -8.14 -0.63
C THR A 581 -4.45 -7.39 -1.95
N ASP A 582 -4.07 -6.11 -1.92
CA ASP A 582 -4.01 -5.25 -3.12
C ASP A 582 -2.70 -5.39 -3.88
N GLN A 583 -1.67 -5.96 -3.25
CA GLN A 583 -0.37 -6.22 -3.84
C GLN A 583 -0.23 -7.71 -4.12
N SER A 584 0.56 -8.11 -5.13
CA SER A 584 0.96 -9.50 -5.30
C SER A 584 2.43 -9.74 -4.92
N TYR A 585 2.68 -10.78 -4.13
CA TYR A 585 3.99 -11.29 -3.76
C TYR A 585 4.05 -12.79 -4.02
N ILE A 586 3.96 -13.16 -5.29
CA ILE A 586 4.29 -14.51 -5.76
C ILE A 586 5.75 -14.50 -6.17
N GLU A 587 6.58 -15.35 -5.55
CA GLU A 587 7.98 -15.50 -5.96
C GLU A 587 8.03 -15.81 -7.47
N PRO A 588 8.97 -15.28 -8.25
CA PRO A 588 9.05 -15.55 -9.69
C PRO A 588 9.35 -17.02 -9.99
N ASP A 589 8.82 -17.53 -11.10
CA ASP A 589 9.12 -18.89 -11.54
C ASP A 589 10.58 -19.05 -11.95
N ASN A 590 11.18 -20.17 -11.57
CA ASN A 590 12.51 -20.55 -12.02
C ASN A 590 12.41 -21.45 -13.27
N PHE A 591 12.34 -20.84 -14.46
CA PHE A 591 12.26 -21.56 -15.72
C PHE A 591 13.47 -22.47 -16.00
N ASP A 592 14.63 -22.23 -15.36
CA ASP A 592 15.78 -23.11 -15.48
C ASP A 592 15.52 -24.51 -14.91
N LEU A 593 14.60 -24.65 -13.94
CA LEU A 593 14.20 -25.96 -13.43
C LEU A 593 13.56 -26.79 -14.54
N ALA A 594 12.55 -26.26 -15.23
CA ALA A 594 11.89 -26.95 -16.34
C ALA A 594 12.88 -27.27 -17.48
N ILE A 595 13.69 -26.28 -17.88
CA ILE A 595 14.72 -26.46 -18.92
C ILE A 595 15.70 -27.57 -18.55
N SER A 596 16.12 -27.66 -17.29
CA SER A 596 17.07 -28.68 -16.85
C SER A 596 16.52 -30.12 -17.00
N TYR A 597 15.22 -30.31 -16.74
CA TYR A 597 14.55 -31.59 -16.92
C TYR A 597 14.32 -31.91 -18.38
N TYR A 598 13.88 -30.94 -19.19
CA TYR A 598 13.77 -31.12 -20.64
C TYR A 598 15.12 -31.45 -21.27
N LYS A 599 16.21 -30.83 -20.84
CA LYS A 599 17.56 -31.14 -21.34
C LYS A 599 17.94 -32.60 -21.10
N LYS A 600 17.67 -33.12 -19.89
CA LYS A 600 17.88 -34.55 -19.58
C LYS A 600 17.06 -35.45 -20.50
N ALA A 601 15.81 -35.09 -20.78
CA ALA A 601 14.96 -35.83 -21.71
C ALA A 601 15.53 -35.81 -23.14
N PHE A 602 15.91 -34.63 -23.64
CA PHE A 602 16.49 -34.42 -24.96
C PHE A 602 17.78 -35.22 -25.20
N ASP A 603 18.66 -35.27 -24.18
CA ASP A 603 19.92 -36.00 -24.26
C ASP A 603 19.71 -37.52 -24.35
N LEU A 604 18.58 -38.03 -23.84
CA LEU A 604 18.23 -39.45 -23.81
C LEU A 604 17.32 -39.90 -24.97
N PHE A 605 16.52 -39.01 -25.55
CA PHE A 605 15.70 -39.37 -26.70
C PHE A 605 16.57 -39.76 -27.90
N ALA A 606 16.25 -40.87 -28.56
CA ALA A 606 16.90 -41.27 -29.81
C ALA A 606 16.17 -40.70 -31.04
N ASP A 607 14.85 -40.58 -30.93
CA ASP A 607 13.97 -40.14 -32.01
C ASP A 607 14.05 -38.63 -32.25
N ARG A 608 14.08 -38.23 -33.53
CA ARG A 608 14.23 -36.83 -33.94
C ARG A 608 12.96 -36.02 -33.71
N GLU A 609 11.78 -36.63 -33.80
CA GLU A 609 10.51 -35.93 -33.53
C GLU A 609 10.41 -35.56 -32.05
N GLN A 610 10.71 -36.51 -31.16
CA GLN A 610 10.73 -36.26 -29.72
C GLN A 610 11.79 -35.23 -29.31
N LYS A 611 12.97 -35.23 -29.97
CA LYS A 611 13.97 -34.17 -29.78
C LYS A 611 13.47 -32.80 -30.22
N ALA A 612 12.82 -32.69 -31.38
CA ALA A 612 12.26 -31.45 -31.87
C ALA A 612 11.20 -30.89 -30.91
N ARG A 613 10.31 -31.77 -30.43
CA ARG A 613 9.27 -31.43 -29.45
C ARG A 613 9.86 -30.94 -28.12
N THR A 614 10.86 -31.65 -27.61
CA THR A 614 11.53 -31.27 -26.35
C THR A 614 12.28 -29.94 -26.50
N LEU A 615 12.88 -29.66 -27.67
CA LEU A 615 13.48 -28.35 -27.95
C LEU A 615 12.45 -27.23 -27.97
N PHE A 616 11.26 -27.46 -28.53
CA PHE A 616 10.18 -26.49 -28.45
C PHE A 616 9.77 -26.21 -27.00
N GLN A 617 9.64 -27.25 -26.16
CA GLN A 617 9.35 -27.10 -24.73
C GLN A 617 10.43 -26.31 -23.98
N MET A 618 11.71 -26.55 -24.28
CA MET A 618 12.82 -25.73 -23.75
C MET A 618 12.72 -24.28 -24.22
N ALA A 619 12.37 -24.05 -25.48
CA ALA A 619 12.22 -22.71 -26.02
C ALA A 619 11.06 -21.93 -25.39
N SER A 620 9.93 -22.59 -25.12
CA SER A 620 8.80 -21.99 -24.40
C SER A 620 9.20 -21.57 -22.98
N ALA A 621 9.97 -22.40 -22.27
CA ALA A 621 10.50 -22.03 -20.96
C ALA A 621 11.55 -20.90 -21.05
N GLU A 622 12.41 -20.89 -22.08
CA GLU A 622 13.38 -19.81 -22.35
C GLU A 622 12.67 -18.48 -22.65
N GLN A 623 11.52 -18.52 -23.32
CA GLN A 623 10.66 -17.35 -23.54
C GLN A 623 10.14 -16.76 -22.23
N GLY A 624 9.81 -17.59 -21.24
CA GLY A 624 9.49 -17.13 -19.88
C GLY A 624 10.63 -16.32 -19.24
N LYS A 625 11.88 -16.76 -19.43
CA LYS A 625 13.06 -16.00 -18.98
C LYS A 625 13.20 -14.65 -19.68
N TYR A 626 12.81 -14.56 -20.96
CA TYR A 626 12.77 -13.27 -21.66
C TYR A 626 11.71 -12.34 -21.06
N TYR A 627 10.50 -12.83 -20.79
CA TYR A 627 9.45 -12.00 -20.19
C TYR A 627 9.83 -11.47 -18.81
N GLN A 628 10.54 -12.28 -18.01
CA GLN A 628 11.13 -11.81 -16.75
C GLN A 628 12.19 -10.73 -16.97
N TYR A 629 13.03 -10.87 -18.00
CA TYR A 629 14.01 -9.84 -18.37
C TYR A 629 13.34 -8.54 -18.82
N GLU A 630 12.35 -8.64 -19.71
CA GLU A 630 11.59 -7.50 -20.24
C GLU A 630 10.86 -6.77 -19.12
N ALA A 631 10.19 -7.51 -18.22
CA ALA A 631 9.58 -6.93 -17.03
C ALA A 631 10.60 -6.15 -16.20
N LYS A 632 11.80 -6.69 -15.93
CA LYS A 632 12.86 -5.99 -15.17
C LYS A 632 13.44 -4.75 -15.85
N ASN A 633 13.17 -4.56 -17.14
CA ASN A 633 13.70 -3.46 -17.92
C ASN A 633 12.50 -2.73 -18.57
N PRO A 634 11.74 -1.92 -17.81
CA PRO A 634 10.71 -1.08 -18.42
C PRO A 634 11.36 0.08 -19.18
N SER A 635 10.66 0.59 -20.19
CA SER A 635 11.05 1.85 -20.84
C SER A 635 11.02 2.98 -19.82
N LYS A 636 12.06 3.83 -19.82
CA LYS A 636 12.14 5.05 -19.00
C LYS A 636 11.84 6.31 -19.82
N ILE A 637 11.24 6.15 -20.99
CA ILE A 637 10.95 7.24 -21.92
C ILE A 637 9.62 7.87 -21.53
N ASP A 638 9.64 9.17 -21.24
CA ASP A 638 8.45 9.95 -20.94
C ASP A 638 7.56 10.10 -22.20
N TYR A 639 6.26 9.90 -22.06
CA TYR A 639 5.29 10.07 -23.16
C TYR A 639 5.26 11.52 -23.70
N SER A 640 5.65 12.50 -22.89
CA SER A 640 5.76 13.91 -23.26
C SER A 640 7.04 14.25 -24.03
N ASP A 641 7.99 13.31 -24.18
CA ASP A 641 9.22 13.53 -24.94
C ASP A 641 8.91 13.79 -26.43
N PRO A 642 9.38 14.90 -27.04
CA PRO A 642 9.12 15.19 -28.45
C PRO A 642 9.62 14.11 -29.42
N GLN A 643 10.55 13.25 -29.00
CA GLN A 643 11.09 12.12 -29.76
C GLN A 643 10.60 10.76 -29.23
N TYR A 644 9.49 10.73 -28.48
CA TYR A 644 8.95 9.50 -27.86
C TYR A 644 8.88 8.32 -28.83
N SER A 645 8.35 8.53 -30.05
CA SER A 645 8.20 7.45 -31.04
C SER A 645 9.56 6.87 -31.46
N GLU A 646 10.53 7.72 -31.81
CA GLU A 646 11.85 7.27 -32.25
C GLU A 646 12.60 6.53 -31.14
N LYS A 647 12.56 7.07 -29.92
CA LYS A 647 13.20 6.45 -28.74
C LYS A 647 12.53 5.13 -28.36
N SER A 648 11.19 5.07 -28.43
CA SER A 648 10.43 3.85 -28.15
C SER A 648 10.72 2.77 -29.19
N ASP A 649 10.82 3.13 -30.47
CA ASP A 649 11.20 2.20 -31.54
C ASP A 649 12.63 1.70 -31.37
N ALA A 650 13.57 2.58 -31.00
CA ALA A 650 14.95 2.19 -30.71
C ALA A 650 15.02 1.25 -29.50
N TYR A 651 14.24 1.51 -28.46
CA TYR A 651 14.12 0.65 -27.28
C TYR A 651 13.56 -0.73 -27.64
N GLN A 652 12.48 -0.78 -28.42
CA GLN A 652 11.91 -2.05 -28.88
C GLN A 652 12.91 -2.84 -29.73
N LYS A 653 13.65 -2.19 -30.64
CA LYS A 653 14.72 -2.84 -31.41
C LYS A 653 15.82 -3.43 -30.51
N GLN A 654 16.17 -2.73 -29.43
CA GLN A 654 17.14 -3.25 -28.45
C GLN A 654 16.60 -4.50 -27.74
N LEU A 655 15.34 -4.48 -27.30
CA LEU A 655 14.69 -5.65 -26.71
C LEU A 655 14.65 -6.83 -27.68
N ASP A 656 14.29 -6.60 -28.94
CA ASP A 656 14.26 -7.63 -29.98
C ASP A 656 15.65 -8.22 -30.24
N GLN A 657 16.70 -7.39 -30.26
CA GLN A 657 18.09 -7.86 -30.38
C GLN A 657 18.48 -8.76 -29.19
N ILE A 658 18.15 -8.34 -27.97
CA ILE A 658 18.44 -9.12 -26.75
C ILE A 658 17.68 -10.43 -26.76
N LYS A 659 16.40 -10.41 -27.12
CA LYS A 659 15.56 -11.60 -27.29
C LYS A 659 16.20 -12.60 -28.23
N ASN A 660 16.63 -12.15 -29.41
CA ASN A 660 17.27 -12.97 -30.42
C ASN A 660 18.63 -13.53 -29.98
N GLN A 661 19.44 -12.72 -29.32
CA GLN A 661 20.81 -13.10 -28.95
C GLN A 661 20.87 -13.99 -27.71
N LYS A 662 19.95 -13.83 -26.75
CA LYS A 662 20.04 -14.47 -25.43
C LYS A 662 18.89 -15.42 -25.09
N TYR A 663 17.74 -15.31 -25.76
CA TYR A 663 16.51 -16.00 -25.35
C TYR A 663 15.78 -16.71 -26.51
N ARG A 664 16.52 -17.05 -27.56
CA ARG A 664 16.03 -17.87 -28.69
C ARG A 664 16.98 -19.02 -29.02
N THR A 665 17.78 -19.46 -28.06
CA THR A 665 18.77 -20.52 -28.22
C THR A 665 18.13 -21.80 -28.74
N TYR A 666 17.04 -22.23 -28.11
CA TYR A 666 16.40 -23.50 -28.44
C TYR A 666 15.58 -23.43 -29.72
N PHE A 667 14.97 -22.27 -30.02
CA PHE A 667 14.38 -22.03 -31.34
C PHE A 667 15.41 -22.05 -32.46
N ALA A 668 16.60 -21.46 -32.26
CA ALA A 668 17.66 -21.52 -33.25
C ALA A 668 18.13 -22.97 -33.49
N LEU A 669 18.26 -23.78 -32.43
CA LEU A 669 18.58 -25.21 -32.54
C LEU A 669 17.49 -25.99 -33.29
N LEU A 670 16.21 -25.74 -32.97
CA LEU A 670 15.07 -26.34 -33.65
C LEU A 670 15.07 -25.99 -35.15
N LYS A 671 15.28 -24.71 -35.50
CA LYS A 671 15.40 -24.23 -36.89
C LYS A 671 16.58 -24.87 -37.64
N ASN A 672 17.76 -24.87 -37.03
CA ASN A 672 18.98 -25.28 -37.72
C ASN A 672 19.15 -26.79 -37.85
N GLN A 673 18.63 -27.56 -36.88
CA GLN A 673 18.91 -29.00 -36.80
C GLN A 673 17.67 -29.89 -36.96
N TYR A 674 16.46 -29.36 -36.79
CA TYR A 674 15.22 -30.16 -36.72
C TYR A 674 14.06 -29.60 -37.55
N ALA A 675 14.27 -28.59 -38.40
CA ALA A 675 13.21 -27.98 -39.21
C ALA A 675 12.47 -28.94 -40.16
N ASN A 676 13.09 -30.08 -40.51
CA ASN A 676 12.51 -31.08 -41.39
C ASN A 676 11.59 -32.09 -40.68
N THR A 677 11.58 -32.09 -39.35
CA THR A 677 10.69 -32.94 -38.54
C THR A 677 9.23 -32.55 -38.74
N GLU A 678 8.32 -33.51 -38.63
CA GLU A 678 6.89 -33.22 -38.75
C GLU A 678 6.41 -32.34 -37.60
N THR A 679 6.96 -32.57 -36.40
CA THR A 679 6.76 -31.72 -35.22
C THR A 679 7.07 -30.25 -35.53
N ALA A 680 8.20 -29.95 -36.17
CA ALA A 680 8.55 -28.56 -36.49
C ALA A 680 7.59 -27.93 -37.52
N LYS A 681 7.12 -28.70 -38.51
CA LYS A 681 6.16 -28.22 -39.50
C LYS A 681 4.79 -27.96 -38.89
N GLU A 682 4.31 -28.85 -38.03
CA GLU A 682 3.05 -28.67 -37.29
C GLU A 682 3.11 -27.42 -36.41
N LEU A 683 4.21 -27.23 -35.67
CA LEU A 683 4.43 -26.05 -34.83
C LEU A 683 4.46 -24.74 -35.63
N MET A 684 5.01 -24.74 -36.85
CA MET A 684 4.97 -23.56 -37.72
C MET A 684 3.54 -23.17 -38.13
N GLY A 685 2.63 -24.15 -38.22
CA GLY A 685 1.22 -23.92 -38.53
C GLY A 685 0.37 -23.51 -37.34
N SER A 686 0.71 -23.98 -36.13
CA SER A 686 -0.08 -23.75 -34.91
C SER A 686 0.45 -22.62 -34.01
N CYS A 687 1.73 -22.26 -34.10
CA CYS A 687 2.36 -21.20 -33.32
C CYS A 687 2.84 -20.07 -34.24
N SER A 688 2.09 -18.98 -34.32
CA SER A 688 2.43 -17.80 -35.14
C SER A 688 3.80 -17.21 -34.78
N TYR A 689 4.14 -17.19 -33.48
CA TYR A 689 5.41 -16.71 -32.97
C TYR A 689 6.60 -17.52 -33.48
N PHE A 690 6.50 -18.86 -33.43
CA PHE A 690 7.51 -19.76 -33.97
C PHE A 690 7.54 -19.72 -35.50
N GLY A 691 6.38 -19.72 -36.16
CA GLY A 691 6.26 -19.60 -37.61
C GLY A 691 6.91 -18.33 -38.16
N TYR A 692 6.82 -17.20 -37.45
CA TYR A 692 7.52 -15.97 -37.80
C TYR A 692 9.05 -16.11 -37.65
N PHE A 693 9.53 -16.73 -36.57
CA PHE A 693 10.97 -16.97 -36.36
C PHE A 693 11.59 -17.91 -37.40
N MET A 694 10.81 -18.85 -37.94
CA MET A 694 11.26 -19.82 -38.93
C MET A 694 11.42 -19.25 -40.34
N ARG A 695 10.72 -18.15 -40.67
CA ARG A 695 10.95 -17.37 -41.90
C ARG A 695 12.29 -16.65 -41.84
#